data_AF-A0A978UBA1-F1
#
_entry.id   AF-A0A978UBA1-F1
#
_cell.length_a   1.000
_cell.length_b   1.000
_cell.length_c   1.000
_cell.angle_alpha   90.00
_cell.angle_beta   90.00
_cell.angle_gamma   90.00
#
_symmetry.space_group_name_H-M   'P 1'
#
loop_
_entity.id
_entity.type
_entity.pdbx_description
1 polymer ?
#
loop_
_entity_poly.entity_id
_entity_poly.type
_entity_poly.pdbx_seq_one_letter_code
_entity_poly.pdbx_strand_id
1 'polypeptide(L)'
;MADMTILFAERGVSVTLVTTPLNALRIKPTIDRATVSGLPVRLVQLDLPLHDVGLPQGCESFELVPSRSLFWNFFAALSKLQKPVEQLLQELDTSPSCIISDKNLIWTADIATKFGIPRILFDGTSCFSLLCNHNIVASNIHESVSESEPFLVPGLGDRIEFTTAQLPGDLNSRSKDYKDFHKKVREAAEGAYGVVVNSFEEIESDYVEEYRKAKGVKVCVMYALTSPEKTILIEIQSNFILLHIPNPNTYLIDIKVSVMAKQNQKQLHFLLIPLMCQGHLIPMVDIGRLLAKRNVKVTIISTPINITRFNSILDRDIEYGLPIQVLEVEFPCAEAGLPEGCESVDTLPSHTFITNFMNALSLLQKPIEILFEKLKPTPTCIVSDKNVMWVAETARKFQIPRILFDGMSCFTLLCSHILHTSKVYESVSGSEAPFVIPGLPHRIQVTKAQLPGDFNPGPNKYLIGARQKIKEAEDGAYGVLVNSFQELESEYVEEYKKATGLKVWHKINQNPTSLNPPHQSSSSTNISSKVAEMATQRQKQLHFVLIPLMIQGHLIPMVDIARLLAQSNVMVTIVTTPLNALRFDAIIYRDIQSGLPLHVVQLEFPHAQTGLPEGCESIDTLPSPKFITSFMKALSLLQHPFEQLFQELKPTPTCIVSDRDVLWAAESARKLKVPRISFDGACCFARLCSQNLQASKVYETVSETETFVVPGLPHRIELTRAQIFGVFSEDSNPHLEDIKEKIQEAEKEAYGVVVNSFEELEAEYVEGYKKVTKRKVWCIGPVSLCNMDNLEKAQRGNKY
;
A
#
# COMPACT_ATOMS: atom_id res chain seq x y z
N MET A 1 -21.75 -6.35 7.07
CA MET A 1 -22.28 -7.67 7.49
C MET A 1 -22.60 -8.57 6.30
N ALA A 2 -23.43 -8.17 5.32
CA ALA A 2 -23.74 -9.03 4.17
C ALA A 2 -22.52 -9.44 3.34
N ASP A 3 -21.60 -8.52 3.04
CA ASP A 3 -20.36 -8.86 2.32
C ASP A 3 -19.46 -9.81 3.14
N MET A 4 -19.41 -9.60 4.46
CA MET A 4 -18.71 -10.48 5.38
C MET A 4 -19.33 -11.89 5.40
N THR A 5 -20.65 -12.02 5.30
CA THR A 5 -21.33 -13.31 5.11
C THR A 5 -20.85 -14.02 3.85
N ILE A 6 -20.74 -13.30 2.72
CA ILE A 6 -20.24 -13.87 1.46
C ILE A 6 -18.78 -14.30 1.62
N LEU A 7 -17.93 -13.43 2.17
CA LEU A 7 -16.51 -13.71 2.38
C LEU A 7 -16.25 -14.94 3.24
N PHE A 8 -17.05 -15.14 4.29
CA PHE A 8 -16.97 -16.36 5.12
C PHE A 8 -17.44 -17.59 4.35
N ALA A 9 -18.54 -17.48 3.58
CA ALA A 9 -19.09 -18.59 2.83
C ALA A 9 -18.19 -19.05 1.67
N GLU A 10 -17.55 -18.12 0.95
CA GLU A 10 -16.52 -18.39 -0.06
C GLU A 10 -15.34 -19.17 0.51
N ARG A 11 -15.11 -19.07 1.81
CA ARG A 11 -14.03 -19.73 2.54
C ARG A 11 -14.50 -20.99 3.28
N GLY A 12 -15.63 -21.54 2.87
CA GLY A 12 -16.15 -22.83 3.36
C GLY A 12 -16.86 -22.76 4.72
N VAL A 13 -17.13 -21.57 5.24
CA VAL A 13 -17.90 -21.42 6.48
C VAL A 13 -19.39 -21.39 6.16
N SER A 14 -20.18 -22.25 6.80
CA SER A 14 -21.64 -22.14 6.73
C SER A 14 -22.11 -20.93 7.53
N VAL A 15 -22.81 -19.99 6.90
CA VAL A 15 -23.23 -18.73 7.52
C VAL A 15 -24.74 -18.61 7.55
N THR A 16 -25.31 -18.41 8.73
CA THR A 16 -26.71 -18.00 8.89
C THR A 16 -26.76 -16.49 9.18
N LEU A 17 -27.23 -15.70 8.23
CA LEU A 17 -27.42 -14.26 8.38
C LEU A 17 -28.83 -13.97 8.88
N VAL A 18 -28.93 -13.43 10.09
CA VAL A 18 -30.19 -13.01 10.70
C VAL A 18 -30.39 -11.51 10.49
N THR A 19 -31.53 -11.13 9.91
CA THR A 19 -31.88 -9.72 9.65
C THR A 19 -33.39 -9.54 9.72
N THR A 20 -33.87 -8.31 9.58
CA THR A 20 -35.31 -7.98 9.50
C THR A 20 -35.79 -7.92 8.04
N PRO A 21 -37.11 -8.04 7.76
CA PRO A 21 -37.63 -8.15 6.38
C PRO A 21 -37.25 -7.02 5.42
N LEU A 22 -37.32 -5.75 5.84
CA LEU A 22 -36.96 -4.61 4.99
C LEU A 22 -35.47 -4.59 4.68
N ASN A 23 -34.63 -4.93 5.66
CA ASN A 23 -33.19 -5.03 5.46
C ASN A 23 -32.82 -6.25 4.58
N ALA A 24 -33.58 -7.35 4.69
CA ALA A 24 -33.43 -8.51 3.84
C ALA A 24 -33.61 -8.16 2.36
N LEU A 25 -34.61 -7.34 2.01
CA LEU A 25 -34.84 -6.89 0.63
C LEU A 25 -33.62 -6.18 0.04
N ARG A 26 -32.89 -5.39 0.83
CA ARG A 26 -31.69 -4.66 0.39
C ARG A 26 -30.52 -5.59 0.05
N ILE A 27 -30.35 -6.66 0.83
CA ILE A 27 -29.21 -7.57 0.69
C ILE A 27 -29.53 -8.83 -0.14
N LYS A 28 -30.82 -9.10 -0.38
CA LYS A 28 -31.32 -10.30 -1.06
C LYS A 28 -30.66 -10.56 -2.41
N PRO A 29 -30.45 -9.56 -3.31
CA PRO A 29 -29.76 -9.83 -4.57
C PRO A 29 -28.34 -10.38 -4.38
N THR A 30 -27.62 -9.91 -3.38
CA THR A 30 -26.25 -10.38 -3.06
C THR A 30 -26.27 -11.78 -2.47
N ILE A 31 -27.17 -12.05 -1.54
CA ILE A 31 -27.31 -13.38 -0.93
C ILE A 31 -27.80 -14.41 -1.94
N ASP A 32 -28.79 -14.08 -2.77
CA ASP A 32 -29.33 -14.98 -3.79
C ASP A 32 -28.25 -15.36 -4.81
N ARG A 33 -27.39 -14.42 -5.24
CA ARG A 33 -26.23 -14.73 -6.11
C ARG A 33 -25.29 -15.73 -5.45
N ALA A 34 -24.94 -15.52 -4.19
CA ALA A 34 -24.07 -16.42 -3.44
C ALA A 34 -24.66 -17.83 -3.29
N THR A 35 -25.95 -17.93 -2.97
CA THR A 35 -26.67 -19.21 -2.87
C THR A 35 -26.73 -19.93 -4.22
N VAL A 36 -26.97 -19.21 -5.33
CA VAL A 36 -26.95 -19.77 -6.69
C VAL A 36 -25.55 -20.27 -7.07
N SER A 37 -24.50 -19.60 -6.61
CA SER A 37 -23.11 -20.04 -6.76
C SER A 37 -22.73 -21.22 -5.85
N GLY A 38 -23.67 -21.77 -5.09
CA GLY A 38 -23.45 -22.94 -4.23
C GLY A 38 -22.81 -22.62 -2.88
N LEU A 39 -22.72 -21.35 -2.49
CA LEU A 39 -22.15 -20.97 -1.20
C LEU A 39 -23.11 -21.32 -0.05
N PRO A 40 -22.60 -21.81 1.10
CA PRO A 40 -23.41 -22.26 2.23
C PRO A 40 -23.96 -21.09 3.06
N VAL A 41 -24.85 -20.28 2.47
CA VAL A 41 -25.47 -19.12 3.12
C VAL A 41 -26.96 -19.36 3.35
N ARG A 42 -27.41 -19.13 4.60
CA ARG A 42 -28.83 -19.15 4.98
C ARG A 42 -29.25 -17.76 5.44
N LEU A 43 -30.30 -17.20 4.82
CA LEU A 43 -30.91 -15.93 5.24
C LEU A 43 -32.12 -16.20 6.14
N VAL A 44 -32.12 -15.67 7.36
CA VAL A 44 -33.24 -15.76 8.31
C VAL A 44 -33.79 -14.36 8.56
N GLN A 45 -35.11 -14.23 8.43
CA GLN A 45 -35.83 -12.98 8.63
C GLN A 45 -36.60 -13.05 9.93
N LEU A 46 -36.39 -12.06 10.82
CA LEU A 46 -37.12 -11.92 12.07
C LEU A 46 -37.85 -10.58 12.11
N ASP A 47 -39.13 -10.62 12.43
CA ASP A 47 -39.94 -9.41 12.55
C ASP A 47 -39.45 -8.55 13.72
N LEU A 48 -39.19 -7.28 13.43
CA LEU A 48 -38.88 -6.30 14.46
C LEU A 48 -40.21 -5.78 15.03
N PRO A 49 -40.48 -5.93 16.34
CA PRO A 49 -41.77 -5.55 16.93
C PRO A 49 -41.85 -4.02 17.13
N LEU A 50 -42.00 -3.29 16.02
CA LEU A 50 -42.02 -1.83 15.97
C LEU A 50 -43.21 -1.24 16.75
N HIS A 51 -44.40 -1.84 16.59
CA HIS A 51 -45.62 -1.36 17.24
C HIS A 51 -45.57 -1.48 18.76
N ASP A 52 -44.96 -2.54 19.30
CA ASP A 52 -44.83 -2.78 20.74
C ASP A 52 -44.09 -1.67 21.47
N VAL A 53 -43.24 -0.94 20.76
CA VAL A 53 -42.40 0.13 21.31
C VAL A 53 -42.76 1.49 20.73
N GLY A 54 -43.87 1.62 20.00
CA GLY A 54 -44.33 2.90 19.45
C GLY A 54 -43.49 3.44 18.29
N LEU A 55 -42.82 2.58 17.52
CA LEU A 55 -42.15 2.97 16.27
C LEU A 55 -43.10 2.87 15.07
N PRO A 56 -43.00 3.78 14.09
CA PRO A 56 -43.71 3.64 12.83
C PRO A 56 -43.28 2.40 12.04
N GLN A 57 -44.18 1.90 11.19
CA GLN A 57 -43.86 0.81 10.28
C GLN A 57 -42.72 1.18 9.32
N GLY A 58 -41.83 0.23 9.02
CA GLY A 58 -40.66 0.46 8.16
C GLY A 58 -39.42 0.98 8.89
N CYS A 59 -39.48 1.28 10.19
CA CYS A 59 -38.33 1.72 11.01
C CYS A 59 -37.38 0.56 11.38
N GLU A 60 -36.94 -0.22 10.40
CA GLU A 60 -36.06 -1.39 10.61
C GLU A 60 -34.56 -1.06 10.53
N SER A 61 -34.21 0.18 10.21
CA SER A 61 -32.85 0.72 10.24
C SER A 61 -32.83 1.97 11.10
N PHE A 62 -31.71 2.21 11.79
CA PHE A 62 -31.56 3.39 12.66
C PHE A 62 -31.77 4.71 11.91
N GLU A 63 -31.33 4.79 10.65
CA GLU A 63 -31.52 5.96 9.76
C GLU A 63 -32.99 6.24 9.41
N LEU A 64 -33.86 5.24 9.54
CA LEU A 64 -35.29 5.36 9.23
C LEU A 64 -36.10 5.80 10.46
N VAL A 65 -35.46 6.00 11.62
CA VAL A 65 -36.12 6.51 12.82
C VAL A 65 -36.40 8.01 12.64
N PRO A 66 -37.67 8.46 12.67
CA PRO A 66 -38.05 9.80 12.20
C PRO A 66 -37.68 10.92 13.17
N SER A 67 -37.35 10.62 14.43
CA SER A 67 -36.97 11.62 15.42
C SER A 67 -36.03 11.06 16.49
N ARG A 68 -35.20 11.95 17.07
CA ARG A 68 -34.33 11.61 18.21
C ARG A 68 -35.12 11.16 19.45
N SER A 69 -36.38 11.55 19.59
CA SER A 69 -37.22 11.11 20.73
C SER A 69 -37.56 9.62 20.68
N LEU A 70 -37.49 9.00 19.51
CA LEU A 70 -37.75 7.56 19.30
C LEU A 70 -36.47 6.72 19.28
N PHE A 71 -35.31 7.33 19.53
CA PHE A 71 -34.02 6.67 19.58
C PHE A 71 -34.03 5.42 20.49
N TRP A 72 -34.52 5.58 21.72
CA TRP A 72 -34.56 4.50 22.70
C TRP A 72 -35.60 3.43 22.37
N ASN A 73 -36.69 3.81 21.71
CA ASN A 73 -37.71 2.90 21.23
C ASN A 73 -37.10 1.91 20.22
N PHE A 74 -36.20 2.37 19.34
CA PHE A 74 -35.49 1.50 18.39
C PHE A 74 -34.64 0.44 19.09
N PHE A 75 -33.83 0.82 20.08
CA PHE A 75 -33.06 -0.16 20.85
C PHE A 75 -33.95 -1.10 21.69
N ALA A 76 -35.09 -0.60 22.17
CA ALA A 76 -36.09 -1.45 22.82
C ALA A 76 -36.68 -2.49 21.85
N ALA A 77 -36.97 -2.11 20.59
CA ALA A 77 -37.40 -3.05 19.56
C ALA A 77 -36.32 -4.11 19.30
N LEU A 78 -35.07 -3.69 19.12
CA LEU A 78 -33.94 -4.59 18.89
C LEU A 78 -33.77 -5.59 20.04
N SER A 79 -33.94 -5.16 21.29
CA SER A 79 -33.83 -6.05 22.46
C SER A 79 -34.88 -7.17 22.45
N LYS A 80 -36.05 -6.95 21.84
CA LYS A 80 -37.10 -7.98 21.71
C LYS A 80 -36.73 -9.09 20.72
N LEU A 81 -35.72 -8.90 19.87
CA LEU A 81 -35.19 -9.95 18.98
C LEU A 81 -34.42 -11.04 19.74
N GLN A 82 -34.07 -10.81 21.02
CA GLN A 82 -33.36 -11.81 21.82
C GLN A 82 -34.09 -13.15 21.83
N LYS A 83 -35.36 -13.18 22.26
CA LYS A 83 -36.14 -14.44 22.36
C LYS A 83 -36.28 -15.17 21.01
N PRO A 84 -36.66 -14.51 19.89
CA PRO A 84 -36.67 -15.14 18.59
C PRO A 84 -35.32 -15.73 18.16
N VAL A 85 -34.20 -15.06 18.45
CA VAL A 85 -32.86 -15.60 18.15
C VAL A 85 -32.51 -16.77 19.05
N GLU A 86 -32.91 -16.76 20.34
CA GLU A 86 -32.75 -17.92 21.22
C GLU A 86 -33.53 -19.14 20.72
N GLN A 87 -34.77 -18.94 20.23
CA GLN A 87 -35.57 -19.99 19.61
C GLN A 87 -34.90 -20.52 18.33
N LEU A 88 -34.43 -19.62 17.47
CA LEU A 88 -33.69 -20.00 16.26
C LEU A 88 -32.47 -20.87 16.61
N LEU A 89 -31.68 -20.50 17.62
CA LEU A 89 -30.52 -21.29 18.04
C LEU A 89 -30.89 -22.68 18.57
N GLN A 90 -32.07 -22.84 19.18
CA GLN A 90 -32.57 -24.15 19.63
C GLN A 90 -33.07 -25.03 18.49
N GLU A 91 -33.54 -24.42 17.39
CA GLU A 91 -34.04 -25.10 16.20
C GLU A 91 -32.94 -25.48 15.19
N LEU A 92 -31.72 -24.96 15.35
CA LEU A 92 -30.60 -25.32 14.49
C LEU A 92 -30.14 -26.77 14.77
N ASP A 93 -29.99 -27.56 13.71
CA ASP A 93 -29.48 -28.94 13.79
C ASP A 93 -28.09 -29.02 14.42
N THR A 94 -27.29 -27.96 14.26
CA THR A 94 -25.94 -27.83 14.82
C THR A 94 -25.81 -26.48 15.51
N SER A 95 -25.25 -26.48 16.73
CA SER A 95 -24.94 -25.24 17.43
C SER A 95 -23.88 -24.46 16.66
N PRO A 96 -24.06 -23.16 16.41
CA PRO A 96 -23.08 -22.38 15.66
C PRO A 96 -21.78 -22.25 16.45
N SER A 97 -20.66 -22.29 15.74
CA SER A 97 -19.33 -22.16 16.36
C SER A 97 -19.04 -20.74 16.87
N CYS A 98 -19.77 -19.73 16.38
CA CYS A 98 -19.57 -18.33 16.74
C CYS A 98 -20.83 -17.51 16.43
N ILE A 99 -21.08 -16.47 17.23
CA ILE A 99 -22.02 -15.39 16.93
C ILE A 99 -21.21 -14.15 16.54
N ILE A 100 -21.50 -13.54 15.39
CA ILE A 100 -20.93 -12.23 15.01
C ILE A 100 -22.04 -11.20 15.04
N SER A 101 -21.89 -10.14 15.82
CA SER A 101 -22.93 -9.12 15.99
C SER A 101 -22.37 -7.70 16.09
N ASP A 102 -23.16 -6.72 15.68
CA ASP A 102 -22.85 -5.30 15.91
C ASP A 102 -22.68 -5.03 17.42
N LYS A 103 -21.73 -4.15 17.77
CA LYS A 103 -21.45 -3.80 19.18
C LYS A 103 -22.68 -3.28 19.93
N ASN A 104 -23.59 -2.61 19.25
CA ASN A 104 -24.77 -1.99 19.87
C ASN A 104 -25.90 -3.01 20.14
N LEU A 105 -25.80 -4.24 19.65
CA LEU A 105 -26.74 -5.34 19.95
C LEU A 105 -26.35 -6.02 21.27
N ILE A 106 -26.47 -5.30 22.38
CA ILE A 106 -26.02 -5.70 23.73
C ILE A 106 -26.53 -7.11 24.12
N TRP A 107 -27.80 -7.40 23.83
CA TRP A 107 -28.47 -8.68 24.15
C TRP A 107 -27.82 -9.91 23.51
N THR A 108 -26.99 -9.74 22.48
CA THR A 108 -26.25 -10.86 21.89
C THR A 108 -25.14 -11.39 22.81
N ALA A 109 -24.67 -10.60 23.79
CA ALA A 109 -23.81 -11.11 24.88
C ALA A 109 -24.55 -12.13 25.75
N ASP A 110 -25.80 -11.84 26.09
CA ASP A 110 -26.61 -12.71 26.95
C ASP A 110 -26.88 -14.04 26.27
N ILE A 111 -27.20 -14.02 24.97
CA ILE A 111 -27.37 -15.22 24.16
C ILE A 111 -26.07 -16.02 24.08
N ALA A 112 -24.96 -15.36 23.74
CA ALA A 112 -23.65 -16.00 23.65
C ALA A 112 -23.28 -16.71 24.97
N THR A 113 -23.49 -16.03 26.09
CA THR A 113 -23.26 -16.59 27.43
C THR A 113 -24.20 -17.76 27.73
N LYS A 114 -25.51 -17.60 27.47
CA LYS A 114 -26.55 -18.60 27.75
C LYS A 114 -26.33 -19.91 27.00
N PHE A 115 -25.88 -19.84 25.75
CA PHE A 115 -25.65 -21.01 24.90
C PHE A 115 -24.19 -21.47 24.88
N GLY A 116 -23.29 -20.77 25.59
CA GLY A 116 -21.86 -21.08 25.61
C GLY A 116 -21.14 -20.85 24.27
N ILE A 117 -21.71 -20.01 23.40
CA ILE A 117 -21.20 -19.73 22.05
C ILE A 117 -20.31 -18.47 22.09
N PRO A 118 -19.09 -18.51 21.55
CA PRO A 118 -18.24 -17.33 21.46
C PRO A 118 -18.86 -16.21 20.63
N ARG A 119 -18.73 -14.97 21.11
CA ARG A 119 -19.22 -13.76 20.43
C ARG A 119 -18.05 -12.95 19.88
N ILE A 120 -18.09 -12.62 18.60
CA ILE A 120 -17.21 -11.64 17.96
C ILE A 120 -18.03 -10.38 17.69
N LEU A 121 -17.50 -9.22 18.06
CA LEU A 121 -18.13 -7.94 17.76
C LEU A 121 -17.77 -7.47 16.37
N PHE A 122 -18.68 -6.80 15.70
CA PHE A 122 -18.39 -5.97 14.54
C PHE A 122 -18.49 -4.50 14.95
N ASP A 123 -17.44 -3.72 14.65
CA ASP A 123 -17.41 -2.27 14.82
C ASP A 123 -17.03 -1.60 13.49
N GLY A 124 -17.95 -0.80 12.96
CA GLY A 124 -17.77 -0.08 11.69
C GLY A 124 -16.81 1.11 11.78
N THR A 125 -16.27 1.41 12.95
CA THR A 125 -15.36 2.53 13.22
C THR A 125 -13.89 2.14 12.98
N SER A 126 -13.00 3.06 12.57
CA SER A 126 -11.57 2.77 12.38
C SER A 126 -10.81 2.53 13.69
N CYS A 127 -9.64 1.86 13.62
CA CYS A 127 -8.81 1.59 14.81
C CYS A 127 -8.31 2.89 15.47
N PHE A 128 -7.88 3.88 14.69
CA PHE A 128 -7.50 5.21 15.16
C PHE A 128 -8.60 5.85 16.01
N SER A 129 -9.83 5.90 15.48
CA SER A 129 -10.96 6.54 16.14
C SER A 129 -11.35 5.80 17.43
N LEU A 130 -11.31 4.47 17.39
CA LEU A 130 -11.60 3.63 18.56
C LEU A 130 -10.55 3.76 19.65
N LEU A 131 -9.27 3.90 19.28
CA LEU A 131 -8.18 4.14 20.21
C LEU A 131 -8.26 5.53 20.83
N CYS A 132 -8.54 6.56 20.03
CA CYS A 132 -8.80 7.91 20.54
C CYS A 132 -9.91 7.88 21.59
N ASN A 133 -11.07 7.32 21.24
CA ASN A 133 -12.20 7.19 22.17
C ASN A 133 -11.82 6.42 23.43
N HIS A 134 -11.09 5.30 23.28
CA HIS A 134 -10.63 4.51 24.42
C HIS A 134 -9.76 5.33 25.38
N ASN A 135 -8.75 6.04 24.87
CA ASN A 135 -7.80 6.78 25.70
C ASN A 135 -8.41 8.03 26.33
N ILE A 136 -9.31 8.72 25.61
CA ILE A 136 -10.06 9.88 26.13
C ILE A 136 -10.95 9.47 27.31
N VAL A 137 -11.61 8.31 27.20
CA VAL A 137 -12.44 7.77 28.28
C VAL A 137 -11.58 7.26 29.44
N ALA A 138 -10.51 6.52 29.16
CA ALA A 138 -9.64 5.96 30.21
C ALA A 138 -8.97 7.05 31.07
N SER A 139 -8.67 8.20 30.48
CA SER A 139 -8.05 9.34 31.16
C SER A 139 -9.04 10.34 31.77
N ASN A 140 -10.31 10.30 31.37
CA ASN A 140 -11.32 11.32 31.66
C ASN A 140 -10.90 12.76 31.30
N ILE A 141 -9.95 12.93 30.36
CA ILE A 141 -9.38 14.23 30.02
C ILE A 141 -10.44 15.23 29.53
N HIS A 142 -11.42 14.74 28.77
CA HIS A 142 -12.55 15.51 28.24
C HIS A 142 -13.50 16.04 29.32
N GLU A 143 -13.50 15.48 30.53
CA GLU A 143 -14.29 15.97 31.66
C GLU A 143 -13.57 17.07 32.45
N SER A 144 -12.27 17.25 32.21
CA SER A 144 -11.40 18.18 32.96
C SER A 144 -11.16 19.52 32.26
N VAL A 145 -11.65 19.69 31.04
CA VAL A 145 -11.45 20.88 30.19
C VAL A 145 -12.77 21.49 29.76
N SER A 146 -12.78 22.78 29.48
CA SER A 146 -13.98 23.47 28.99
C SER A 146 -14.35 23.05 27.55
N GLU A 147 -15.61 23.24 27.12
CA GLU A 147 -16.10 22.72 25.83
C GLU A 147 -15.30 23.19 24.60
N SER A 148 -14.71 24.39 24.68
CA SER A 148 -13.90 25.03 23.63
C SER A 148 -12.40 24.88 23.82
N GLU A 149 -11.95 24.32 24.94
CA GLU A 149 -10.53 24.19 25.25
C GLU A 149 -9.97 22.90 24.63
N PRO A 150 -8.90 23.01 23.81
CA PRO A 150 -8.28 21.85 23.22
C PRO A 150 -7.53 21.04 24.28
N PHE A 151 -7.60 19.72 24.17
CA PHE A 151 -6.86 18.79 25.01
C PHE A 151 -6.19 17.72 24.14
N LEU A 152 -5.03 17.27 24.61
CA LEU A 152 -4.29 16.19 23.98
C LEU A 152 -4.92 14.84 24.30
N VAL A 153 -5.08 14.00 23.27
CA VAL A 153 -5.46 12.61 23.48
C VAL A 153 -4.27 11.87 24.10
N PRO A 154 -4.40 11.35 25.32
CA PRO A 154 -3.28 10.71 25.98
C PRO A 154 -2.95 9.37 25.34
N GLY A 155 -1.68 8.96 25.42
CA GLY A 155 -1.26 7.60 25.06
C GLY A 155 -1.29 7.28 23.56
N LEU A 156 -1.32 8.29 22.69
CA LEU A 156 -1.06 8.13 21.25
C LEU A 156 0.40 8.50 20.95
N GLY A 157 1.01 7.82 19.99
CA GLY A 157 2.33 8.20 19.45
C GLY A 157 2.32 9.56 18.73
N ASP A 158 1.19 9.93 18.15
CA ASP A 158 0.98 11.22 17.47
C ASP A 158 0.35 12.27 18.40
N ARG A 159 0.70 13.53 18.15
CA ARG A 159 0.12 14.67 18.87
C ARG A 159 -1.26 15.00 18.30
N ILE A 160 -2.30 14.37 18.86
CA ILE A 160 -3.70 14.59 18.47
C ILE A 160 -4.40 15.45 19.52
N GLU A 161 -4.97 16.58 19.08
CA GLU A 161 -5.73 17.50 19.94
C GLU A 161 -7.20 17.55 19.51
N PHE A 162 -8.11 17.49 20.50
CA PHE A 162 -9.55 17.67 20.31
C PHE A 162 -10.08 18.71 21.27
N THR A 163 -11.16 19.37 20.89
CA THR A 163 -12.07 20.06 21.82
C THR A 163 -13.21 19.12 22.19
N THR A 164 -13.82 19.28 23.36
CA THR A 164 -14.97 18.46 23.77
C THR A 164 -16.14 18.57 22.77
N ALA A 165 -16.31 19.73 22.12
CA ALA A 165 -17.28 19.94 21.06
C ALA A 165 -17.08 19.07 19.81
N GLN A 166 -15.83 18.65 19.52
CA GLN A 166 -15.49 17.79 18.37
C GLN A 166 -15.67 16.30 18.66
N LEU A 167 -15.87 15.93 19.93
CA LEU A 167 -16.04 14.53 20.29
C LEU A 167 -17.40 14.00 19.82
N PRO A 168 -17.46 12.70 19.45
CA PRO A 168 -18.72 12.08 19.08
C PRO A 168 -19.72 12.12 20.24
N GLY A 169 -21.01 12.05 19.89
CA GLY A 169 -22.10 12.29 20.81
C GLY A 169 -22.10 11.41 22.06
N ASP A 170 -21.48 10.23 22.05
CA ASP A 170 -21.34 9.36 23.21
C ASP A 170 -20.34 9.88 24.27
N LEU A 171 -19.37 10.70 23.85
CA LEU A 171 -18.38 11.36 24.73
C LEU A 171 -18.76 12.81 25.06
N ASN A 172 -19.54 13.45 24.18
CA ASN A 172 -19.97 14.84 24.33
C ASN A 172 -21.41 14.99 24.89
N SER A 173 -22.21 13.92 24.97
CA SER A 173 -23.61 14.02 25.41
C SER A 173 -23.74 14.22 26.92
N ARG A 174 -24.52 15.26 27.28
CA ARG A 174 -25.00 15.49 28.66
C ARG A 174 -26.16 14.57 29.06
N SER A 175 -26.67 13.74 28.14
CA SER A 175 -27.78 12.81 28.43
C SER A 175 -27.27 11.61 29.22
N LYS A 176 -27.82 11.45 30.43
CA LYS A 176 -27.55 10.30 31.29
C LYS A 176 -27.88 8.97 30.60
N ASP A 177 -28.98 8.90 29.86
CA ASP A 177 -29.41 7.69 29.16
C ASP A 177 -28.39 7.25 28.10
N TYR A 178 -27.80 8.21 27.37
CA TYR A 178 -26.73 7.94 26.40
C TYR A 178 -25.47 7.41 27.08
N LYS A 179 -25.03 8.04 28.18
CA LYS A 179 -23.87 7.58 28.96
C LYS A 179 -24.10 6.17 29.51
N ASP A 180 -25.27 5.90 30.06
CA ASP A 180 -25.63 4.59 30.62
C ASP A 180 -25.71 3.50 29.53
N PHE A 181 -26.24 3.81 28.35
CA PHE A 181 -26.25 2.87 27.22
C PHE A 181 -24.83 2.53 26.74
N HIS A 182 -23.99 3.54 26.48
CA HIS A 182 -22.62 3.30 26.04
C HIS A 182 -21.77 2.58 27.10
N LYS A 183 -22.07 2.81 28.39
CA LYS A 183 -21.48 2.03 29.48
C LYS A 183 -21.86 0.55 29.36
N LYS A 184 -23.15 0.23 29.17
CA LYS A 184 -23.61 -1.16 28.95
C LYS A 184 -23.03 -1.79 27.69
N VAL A 185 -22.86 -1.02 26.60
CA VAL A 185 -22.18 -1.50 25.38
C VAL A 185 -20.73 -1.89 25.70
N ARG A 186 -20.00 -1.09 26.47
CA ARG A 186 -18.63 -1.40 26.89
C ARG A 186 -18.58 -2.65 27.78
N GLU A 187 -19.43 -2.72 28.80
CA GLU A 187 -19.52 -3.88 29.71
C GLU A 187 -19.84 -5.17 28.93
N ALA A 188 -20.79 -5.11 27.99
CA ALA A 188 -21.12 -6.27 27.14
C ALA A 188 -20.04 -6.60 26.11
N ALA A 189 -19.16 -5.65 25.78
CA ALA A 189 -18.03 -5.86 24.88
C ALA A 189 -16.84 -6.54 25.57
N GLU A 190 -16.67 -6.38 26.88
CA GLU A 190 -15.61 -7.04 27.66
C GLU A 190 -15.73 -8.58 27.65
N GLY A 191 -16.96 -9.10 27.54
CA GLY A 191 -17.23 -10.53 27.39
C GLY A 191 -17.06 -11.08 25.96
N ALA A 192 -16.71 -10.23 24.99
CA ALA A 192 -16.52 -10.68 23.61
C ALA A 192 -15.18 -11.41 23.44
N TYR A 193 -15.20 -12.44 22.59
CA TYR A 193 -14.01 -13.20 22.23
C TYR A 193 -13.02 -12.39 21.36
N GLY A 194 -13.55 -11.45 20.57
CA GLY A 194 -12.79 -10.53 19.74
C GLY A 194 -13.66 -9.48 19.07
N VAL A 195 -13.04 -8.57 18.33
CA VAL A 195 -13.69 -7.51 17.56
C VAL A 195 -13.14 -7.47 16.14
N VAL A 196 -14.04 -7.38 15.17
CA VAL A 196 -13.77 -7.08 13.76
C VAL A 196 -14.01 -5.60 13.55
N VAL A 197 -13.00 -4.90 13.03
CA VAL A 197 -12.96 -3.43 12.92
C VAL A 197 -12.84 -3.03 11.46
N ASN A 198 -13.60 -2.03 11.02
CA ASN A 198 -13.50 -1.48 9.68
C ASN A 198 -12.26 -0.57 9.52
N SER A 199 -11.09 -1.19 9.34
CA SER A 199 -9.78 -0.55 9.33
C SER A 199 -8.86 -1.18 8.27
N PHE A 200 -7.83 -0.45 7.87
CA PHE A 200 -6.77 -0.89 6.94
C PHE A 200 -5.42 -0.86 7.66
N GLU A 201 -4.83 -2.02 7.88
CA GLU A 201 -3.56 -2.13 8.62
C GLU A 201 -2.41 -1.42 7.88
N GLU A 202 -2.47 -1.37 6.55
CA GLU A 202 -1.51 -0.65 5.71
C GLU A 202 -1.56 0.87 5.91
N ILE A 203 -2.72 1.41 6.31
CA ILE A 203 -2.96 2.86 6.45
C ILE A 203 -2.72 3.31 7.90
N GLU A 204 -3.12 2.49 8.88
CA GLU A 204 -3.11 2.86 10.31
C GLU A 204 -2.45 1.80 11.22
N SER A 205 -1.40 1.11 10.73
CA SER A 205 -0.67 0.03 11.43
C SER A 205 -0.34 0.33 12.90
N ASP A 206 0.23 1.51 13.18
CA ASP A 206 0.60 1.92 14.54
C ASP A 206 -0.62 1.95 15.47
N TYR A 207 -1.73 2.55 15.02
CA TYR A 207 -2.97 2.62 15.78
C TYR A 207 -3.67 1.27 15.93
N VAL A 208 -3.57 0.39 14.93
CA VAL A 208 -4.07 -0.99 15.04
C VAL A 208 -3.32 -1.75 16.14
N GLU A 209 -1.99 -1.60 16.21
CA GLU A 209 -1.17 -2.25 17.24
C GLU A 209 -1.46 -1.67 18.64
N GLU A 210 -1.52 -0.35 18.77
CA GLU A 210 -1.85 0.32 20.03
C GLU A 210 -3.27 -0.04 20.50
N TYR A 211 -4.25 -0.10 19.58
CA TYR A 211 -5.61 -0.51 19.91
C TYR A 211 -5.69 -1.97 20.36
N ARG A 212 -4.94 -2.88 19.73
CA ARG A 212 -4.79 -4.27 20.19
C ARG A 212 -4.26 -4.33 21.62
N LYS A 213 -3.23 -3.54 21.94
CA LYS A 213 -2.66 -3.45 23.30
C LYS A 213 -3.66 -2.91 24.31
N ALA A 214 -4.39 -1.86 23.93
CA ALA A 214 -5.35 -1.18 24.80
C ALA A 214 -6.58 -2.04 25.13
N LYS A 215 -7.11 -2.78 24.15
CA LYS A 215 -8.35 -3.54 24.32
C LYS A 215 -8.22 -4.86 25.07
N GLY A 216 -7.05 -5.50 25.05
CA GLY A 216 -6.84 -6.80 25.70
C GLY A 216 -7.66 -7.97 25.12
N VAL A 217 -8.50 -7.73 24.11
CA VAL A 217 -9.22 -8.73 23.31
C VAL A 217 -8.68 -8.77 21.89
N LYS A 218 -8.94 -9.87 21.16
CA LYS A 218 -8.46 -10.05 19.78
C LYS A 218 -9.09 -9.01 18.85
N VAL A 219 -8.28 -8.23 18.13
CA VAL A 219 -8.74 -7.24 17.13
C VAL A 219 -8.37 -7.72 15.73
N CYS A 220 -9.37 -7.91 14.86
CA CYS A 220 -9.22 -8.26 13.45
C CYS A 220 -9.68 -7.08 12.58
N VAL A 221 -8.91 -6.72 11.54
CA VAL A 221 -9.28 -5.63 10.61
C VAL A 221 -10.00 -6.18 9.39
N MET A 222 -11.09 -5.54 8.97
CA MET A 222 -12.01 -6.04 7.95
C MET A 222 -11.35 -6.18 6.58
N TYR A 223 -10.42 -5.30 6.21
CA TYR A 223 -9.72 -5.41 4.92
C TYR A 223 -8.86 -6.68 4.80
N ALA A 224 -8.35 -7.19 5.91
CA ALA A 224 -7.63 -8.45 5.88
C ALA A 224 -8.57 -9.63 5.50
N LEU A 225 -9.88 -9.52 5.72
CA LEU A 225 -10.88 -10.51 5.29
C LEU A 225 -11.18 -10.41 3.78
N THR A 226 -10.98 -9.26 3.14
CA THR A 226 -11.21 -9.07 1.70
C THR A 226 -10.00 -9.42 0.84
N SER A 227 -8.80 -9.52 1.43
CA SER A 227 -7.59 -9.86 0.68
C SER A 227 -7.55 -11.38 0.37
N PRO A 228 -7.45 -11.79 -0.90
CA PRO A 228 -7.32 -13.20 -1.27
C PRO A 228 -5.94 -13.79 -0.89
N GLU A 229 -4.96 -12.96 -0.54
CA GLU A 229 -3.59 -13.38 -0.22
C GLU A 229 -3.30 -13.46 1.29
N LYS A 230 -4.21 -12.92 2.12
CA LYS A 230 -4.09 -12.96 3.58
C LYS A 230 -4.94 -14.09 4.15
N THR A 231 -4.26 -15.04 4.79
CA THR A 231 -4.93 -15.99 5.66
C THR A 231 -5.31 -15.30 6.96
N ILE A 232 -6.57 -15.39 7.36
CA ILE A 232 -7.00 -15.05 8.71
C ILE A 232 -7.39 -16.33 9.44
N LEU A 233 -6.66 -16.63 10.52
CA LEU A 233 -7.04 -17.68 11.44
C LEU A 233 -7.91 -17.07 12.54
N ILE A 234 -9.20 -17.38 12.57
CA ILE A 234 -10.03 -17.08 13.74
C ILE A 234 -10.13 -18.37 14.56
N GLU A 235 -9.24 -18.51 15.55
CA GLU A 235 -9.34 -19.59 16.53
C GLU A 235 -10.50 -19.29 17.49
N ILE A 236 -11.42 -20.23 17.66
CA ILE A 236 -12.59 -20.11 18.53
C ILE A 236 -12.72 -21.39 19.36
N GLN A 237 -12.51 -21.31 20.68
CA GLN A 237 -12.65 -22.44 21.62
C GLN A 237 -11.93 -23.74 21.16
N SER A 238 -10.70 -23.63 20.66
CA SER A 238 -9.88 -24.76 20.15
C SER A 238 -10.35 -25.36 18.81
N ASN A 239 -11.42 -24.82 18.20
CA ASN A 239 -11.76 -25.05 16.80
C ASN A 239 -11.19 -23.89 15.97
N PHE A 240 -10.53 -24.22 14.86
CA PHE A 240 -10.06 -23.21 13.92
C PHE A 240 -11.12 -22.98 12.87
N ILE A 241 -11.69 -21.76 12.79
CA ILE A 241 -12.30 -21.32 11.54
C ILE A 241 -11.13 -20.99 10.62
N LEU A 242 -10.73 -22.00 9.85
CA LEU A 242 -9.57 -21.97 8.99
C LEU A 242 -9.97 -21.38 7.64
N LEU A 243 -9.79 -20.06 7.49
CA LEU A 243 -9.91 -19.38 6.20
C LEU A 243 -8.62 -19.61 5.37
N HIS A 244 -8.33 -20.89 5.05
CA HIS A 244 -7.28 -21.45 4.16
C HIS A 244 -5.78 -21.10 4.37
N ILE A 245 -4.87 -22.08 4.20
CA ILE A 245 -3.40 -21.95 3.93
C ILE A 245 -3.02 -23.05 2.92
N PRO A 246 -2.31 -22.74 1.80
CA PRO A 246 -0.93 -22.25 1.88
C PRO A 246 -0.50 -21.10 0.97
N ASN A 247 -0.09 -19.99 1.61
CA ASN A 247 1.31 -19.55 1.63
C ASN A 247 1.80 -19.56 3.09
N PRO A 248 2.91 -20.25 3.46
CA PRO A 248 3.31 -20.39 4.86
C PRO A 248 3.98 -19.16 5.51
N ASN A 249 3.98 -17.98 4.86
CA ASN A 249 4.70 -16.79 5.31
C ASN A 249 3.84 -15.51 5.41
N THR A 250 2.56 -15.63 5.73
CA THR A 250 1.67 -14.46 5.88
C THR A 250 1.28 -14.22 7.35
N TYR A 251 1.19 -12.94 7.72
CA TYR A 251 1.01 -12.40 9.05
C TYR A 251 -0.02 -13.16 9.90
N LEU A 252 0.46 -13.84 10.94
CA LEU A 252 -0.36 -14.22 12.09
C LEU A 252 -0.79 -12.92 12.79
N ILE A 253 -2.06 -12.55 12.68
CA ILE A 253 -2.68 -11.60 13.60
C ILE A 253 -2.69 -12.30 14.97
N ASP A 254 -1.87 -11.80 15.89
CA ASP A 254 -1.44 -12.48 17.12
C ASP A 254 -2.64 -12.92 17.98
N ILE A 255 -2.96 -14.21 17.88
CA ILE A 255 -3.71 -14.97 18.89
C ILE A 255 -2.62 -15.67 19.72
N LYS A 256 -2.24 -15.08 20.85
CA LYS A 256 -1.39 -15.79 21.81
C LYS A 256 -2.19 -16.88 22.52
N VAL A 257 -1.89 -18.14 22.22
CA VAL A 257 -2.04 -19.24 23.17
C VAL A 257 -0.66 -19.51 23.77
N SER A 258 -0.47 -19.08 25.01
CA SER A 258 0.40 -19.81 25.93
C SER A 258 -0.38 -21.02 26.44
N VAL A 259 0.15 -22.23 26.24
CA VAL A 259 0.34 -23.29 27.28
C VAL A 259 0.70 -24.61 26.57
N MET A 260 1.91 -25.09 26.92
CA MET A 260 2.30 -26.50 26.97
C MET A 260 1.93 -27.40 25.79
N ALA A 261 2.69 -27.26 24.70
CA ALA A 261 3.28 -28.44 24.08
C ALA A 261 4.81 -28.37 24.28
N LYS A 262 5.29 -28.89 25.41
CA LYS A 262 6.62 -29.54 25.41
C LYS A 262 6.50 -30.80 24.55
N GLN A 263 6.41 -30.59 23.24
CA GLN A 263 6.70 -31.58 22.23
C GLN A 263 7.60 -30.88 21.22
N ASN A 264 8.91 -30.94 21.48
CA ASN A 264 10.04 -30.62 20.59
C ASN A 264 9.69 -30.08 19.18
N GLN A 265 9.20 -28.85 19.05
CA GLN A 265 9.15 -28.18 17.74
C GLN A 265 10.55 -27.65 17.43
N LYS A 266 11.17 -28.20 16.38
CA LYS A 266 12.50 -27.80 15.92
C LYS A 266 12.46 -26.34 15.42
N GLN A 267 13.33 -25.50 15.98
CA GLN A 267 13.61 -24.16 15.47
C GLN A 267 14.00 -24.24 13.98
N LEU A 268 13.31 -23.49 13.12
CA LEU A 268 13.65 -23.38 11.70
C LEU A 268 15.00 -22.66 11.54
N HIS A 269 15.85 -23.19 10.66
CA HIS A 269 17.18 -22.67 10.42
C HIS A 269 17.48 -22.63 8.91
N PHE A 270 17.58 -21.44 8.34
CA PHE A 270 17.81 -21.22 6.91
C PHE A 270 19.27 -20.89 6.66
N LEU A 271 19.89 -21.61 5.73
CA LEU A 271 21.26 -21.36 5.28
C LEU A 271 21.23 -20.62 3.95
N LEU A 272 21.82 -19.42 3.90
CA LEU A 272 21.86 -18.58 2.70
C LEU A 272 23.25 -18.65 2.05
N ILE A 273 23.28 -19.02 0.77
CA ILE A 273 24.49 -19.11 -0.05
C ILE A 273 24.33 -18.19 -1.27
N PRO A 274 24.74 -16.91 -1.18
CA PRO A 274 24.68 -15.96 -2.28
C PRO A 274 25.76 -16.22 -3.33
N LEU A 275 25.52 -15.75 -4.56
CA LEU A 275 26.59 -15.53 -5.52
C LEU A 275 27.40 -14.30 -5.09
N MET A 276 28.74 -14.39 -5.12
CA MET A 276 29.62 -13.26 -4.78
C MET A 276 29.67 -12.22 -5.92
N CYS A 277 28.55 -11.53 -6.07
CA CYS A 277 28.31 -10.45 -7.01
C CYS A 277 27.33 -9.50 -6.34
N GLN A 278 27.59 -8.19 -6.34
CA GLN A 278 26.79 -7.22 -5.57
C GLN A 278 25.29 -7.33 -5.83
N GLY A 279 24.88 -7.49 -7.11
CA GLY A 279 23.47 -7.61 -7.50
C GLY A 279 22.75 -8.85 -6.96
N HIS A 280 23.49 -9.85 -6.46
CA HIS A 280 22.96 -11.09 -5.89
C HIS A 280 23.16 -11.15 -4.36
N LEU A 281 24.27 -10.61 -3.88
CA LEU A 281 24.64 -10.60 -2.47
C LEU A 281 23.71 -9.70 -1.65
N ILE A 282 23.44 -8.47 -2.14
CA ILE A 282 22.54 -7.51 -1.48
C ILE A 282 21.14 -8.11 -1.24
N PRO A 283 20.42 -8.61 -2.28
CA PRO A 283 19.07 -9.14 -2.04
C PRO A 283 19.06 -10.38 -1.16
N MET A 284 20.08 -11.24 -1.23
CA MET A 284 20.20 -12.40 -0.35
C MET A 284 20.38 -12.00 1.12
N VAL A 285 21.19 -10.99 1.41
CA VAL A 285 21.32 -10.44 2.77
C VAL A 285 19.98 -9.87 3.24
N ASP A 286 19.27 -9.11 2.41
CA ASP A 286 17.93 -8.58 2.76
C ASP A 286 16.93 -9.70 3.07
N ILE A 287 16.91 -10.76 2.27
CA ILE A 287 16.07 -11.95 2.50
C ILE A 287 16.40 -12.56 3.86
N GLY A 288 17.69 -12.70 4.17
CA GLY A 288 18.14 -13.21 5.46
C GLY A 288 17.63 -12.37 6.63
N ARG A 289 17.71 -11.05 6.52
CA ARG A 289 17.19 -10.13 7.55
C ARG A 289 15.67 -10.23 7.69
N LEU A 290 14.93 -10.32 6.59
CA LEU A 290 13.46 -10.48 6.59
C LEU A 290 13.00 -11.80 7.20
N LEU A 291 13.75 -12.88 7.00
CA LEU A 291 13.51 -14.18 7.63
C LEU A 291 13.80 -14.11 9.14
N ALA A 292 14.91 -13.48 9.53
CA ALA A 292 15.28 -13.35 10.93
C ALA A 292 14.29 -12.50 11.74
N LYS A 293 13.73 -11.44 11.15
CA LYS A 293 12.62 -10.66 11.73
C LYS A 293 11.36 -11.49 12.02
N ARG A 294 11.20 -12.63 11.33
CA ARG A 294 10.12 -13.62 11.57
C ARG A 294 10.56 -14.76 12.50
N ASN A 295 11.60 -14.54 13.30
CA ASN A 295 12.15 -15.48 14.28
C ASN A 295 12.69 -16.79 13.69
N VAL A 296 13.05 -16.80 12.40
CA VAL A 296 13.76 -17.91 11.75
C VAL A 296 15.26 -17.73 11.99
N LYS A 297 15.97 -18.76 12.47
CA LYS A 297 17.43 -18.69 12.56
C LYS A 297 18.00 -18.61 11.14
N VAL A 298 18.87 -17.65 10.86
CA VAL A 298 19.47 -17.46 9.54
C VAL A 298 20.98 -17.54 9.66
N THR A 299 21.61 -18.40 8.86
CA THR A 299 23.06 -18.39 8.67
C THR A 299 23.38 -17.91 7.27
N ILE A 300 24.15 -16.84 7.13
CA ILE A 300 24.66 -16.35 5.84
C ILE A 300 26.10 -16.82 5.70
N ILE A 301 26.41 -17.57 4.64
CA ILE A 301 27.78 -17.94 4.31
C ILE A 301 28.29 -17.01 3.21
N SER A 302 29.39 -16.32 3.46
CA SER A 302 30.06 -15.52 2.44
C SER A 302 31.56 -15.40 2.74
N THR A 303 32.29 -14.64 1.93
CA THR A 303 33.74 -14.49 2.05
C THR A 303 34.10 -13.25 2.86
N PRO A 304 35.30 -13.16 3.47
CA PRO A 304 35.64 -12.06 4.36
C PRO A 304 35.43 -10.66 3.75
N ILE A 305 35.91 -10.41 2.52
CA ILE A 305 35.77 -9.10 1.87
C ILE A 305 34.30 -8.77 1.62
N ASN A 306 33.51 -9.77 1.23
CA ASN A 306 32.09 -9.57 0.97
C ASN A 306 31.28 -9.32 2.25
N ILE A 307 31.65 -9.95 3.36
CA ILE A 307 31.00 -9.76 4.66
C ILE A 307 31.26 -8.36 5.22
N THR A 308 32.47 -7.81 5.08
CA THR A 308 32.77 -6.44 5.54
C THR A 308 31.85 -5.36 4.95
N ARG A 309 31.25 -5.62 3.77
CA ARG A 309 30.30 -4.72 3.12
C ARG A 309 28.96 -4.61 3.89
N PHE A 310 28.63 -5.58 4.74
CA PHE A 310 27.36 -5.69 5.45
C PHE A 310 27.49 -5.73 6.98
N ASN A 311 28.70 -5.70 7.55
CA ASN A 311 28.90 -5.77 9.01
C ASN A 311 28.04 -4.76 9.76
N SER A 312 28.10 -3.47 9.40
CA SER A 312 27.33 -2.42 10.09
C SER A 312 25.83 -2.69 10.19
N ILE A 313 25.23 -3.31 9.16
CA ILE A 313 23.80 -3.59 9.14
C ILE A 313 23.45 -4.92 9.81
N LEU A 314 24.31 -5.93 9.69
CA LEU A 314 24.13 -7.24 10.31
C LEU A 314 24.42 -7.20 11.80
N ASP A 315 25.47 -6.49 12.23
CA ASP A 315 25.85 -6.30 13.63
C ASP A 315 24.71 -5.63 14.40
N ARG A 316 24.16 -4.55 13.83
CA ARG A 316 23.00 -3.86 14.40
C ARG A 316 21.80 -4.78 14.55
N ASP A 317 21.49 -5.56 13.51
CA ASP A 317 20.36 -6.50 13.55
C ASP A 317 20.57 -7.61 14.59
N ILE A 318 21.81 -8.09 14.77
CA ILE A 318 22.20 -9.05 15.80
C ILE A 318 22.11 -8.42 17.20
N GLU A 319 22.56 -7.17 17.37
CA GLU A 319 22.43 -6.40 18.62
C GLU A 319 20.96 -6.19 19.02
N TYR A 320 20.07 -5.99 18.04
CA TYR A 320 18.63 -5.95 18.24
C TYR A 320 17.99 -7.31 18.57
N GLY A 321 18.80 -8.38 18.64
CA GLY A 321 18.36 -9.72 19.03
C GLY A 321 17.78 -10.54 17.88
N LEU A 322 18.00 -10.15 16.61
CA LEU A 322 17.60 -10.99 15.49
C LEU A 322 18.49 -12.24 15.39
N PRO A 323 17.92 -13.44 15.11
CA PRO A 323 18.65 -14.70 15.11
C PRO A 323 19.48 -14.90 13.82
N ILE A 324 20.41 -13.98 13.55
CA ILE A 324 21.31 -14.01 12.40
C ILE A 324 22.70 -14.49 12.84
N GLN A 325 23.30 -15.34 12.02
CA GLN A 325 24.67 -15.80 12.13
C GLN A 325 25.37 -15.58 10.78
N VAL A 326 26.59 -15.07 10.79
CA VAL A 326 27.43 -14.95 9.59
C VAL A 326 28.59 -15.92 9.73
N LEU A 327 28.87 -16.68 8.68
CA LEU A 327 30.04 -17.57 8.60
C LEU A 327 30.90 -17.19 7.41
N GLU A 328 32.17 -16.95 7.70
CA GLU A 328 33.19 -16.66 6.70
C GLU A 328 33.74 -17.96 6.09
N VAL A 329 33.92 -17.96 4.78
CA VAL A 329 34.65 -18.99 4.04
C VAL A 329 35.71 -18.32 3.16
N GLU A 330 36.93 -18.82 3.22
CA GLU A 330 38.04 -18.33 2.38
C GLU A 330 37.73 -18.59 0.91
N PHE A 331 37.86 -17.56 0.07
CA PHE A 331 37.66 -17.69 -1.36
C PHE A 331 38.95 -18.25 -2.00
N PRO A 332 38.89 -19.36 -2.75
CA PRO A 332 40.07 -20.05 -3.25
C PRO A 332 40.64 -19.37 -4.51
N CYS A 333 41.09 -18.12 -4.35
CA CYS A 333 41.65 -17.30 -5.42
C CYS A 333 42.87 -17.99 -6.04
N ALA A 334 43.83 -18.39 -5.22
CA ALA A 334 45.11 -18.95 -5.68
C ALA A 334 44.90 -20.26 -6.45
N GLU A 335 44.07 -21.16 -5.93
CA GLU A 335 43.76 -22.47 -6.53
C GLU A 335 43.03 -22.33 -7.86
N ALA A 336 42.24 -21.26 -8.02
CA ALA A 336 41.54 -20.95 -9.26
C ALA A 336 42.34 -20.08 -10.23
N GLY A 337 43.55 -19.64 -9.88
CA GLY A 337 44.37 -18.74 -10.69
C GLY A 337 43.82 -17.30 -10.77
N LEU A 338 43.12 -16.86 -9.74
CA LEU A 338 42.70 -15.48 -9.53
C LEU A 338 43.73 -14.71 -8.70
N PRO A 339 43.89 -13.39 -8.92
CA PRO A 339 44.64 -12.54 -8.00
C PRO A 339 44.03 -12.52 -6.59
N GLU A 340 44.88 -12.22 -5.60
CA GLU A 340 44.46 -12.05 -4.21
C GLU A 340 43.42 -10.92 -4.08
N GLY A 341 42.39 -11.14 -3.25
CA GLY A 341 41.31 -10.18 -3.03
C GLY A 341 40.18 -10.18 -4.09
N CYS A 342 40.29 -10.99 -5.15
CA CYS A 342 39.26 -11.13 -6.18
C CYS A 342 38.09 -12.03 -5.76
N GLU A 343 37.48 -11.75 -4.60
CA GLU A 343 36.39 -12.54 -4.01
C GLU A 343 35.00 -12.25 -4.60
N SER A 344 34.87 -11.23 -5.46
CA SER A 344 33.61 -10.85 -6.10
C SER A 344 33.79 -10.50 -7.58
N VAL A 345 32.73 -10.64 -8.38
CA VAL A 345 32.78 -10.37 -9.83
C VAL A 345 33.24 -8.94 -10.14
N ASP A 346 32.83 -7.94 -9.33
CA ASP A 346 33.23 -6.53 -9.48
C ASP A 346 34.71 -6.26 -9.16
N THR A 347 35.38 -7.21 -8.50
CA THR A 347 36.81 -7.11 -8.15
C THR A 347 37.73 -7.83 -9.13
N LEU A 348 37.17 -8.44 -10.19
CA LEU A 348 37.96 -9.12 -11.22
C LEU A 348 38.71 -8.09 -12.09
N PRO A 349 40.01 -8.30 -12.41
CA PRO A 349 40.77 -7.37 -13.23
C PRO A 349 40.26 -7.26 -14.68
N SER A 350 39.55 -8.29 -15.16
CA SER A 350 39.04 -8.39 -16.52
C SER A 350 37.97 -9.49 -16.61
N HIS A 351 37.02 -9.34 -17.53
CA HIS A 351 36.01 -10.36 -17.86
C HIS A 351 36.61 -11.72 -18.27
N THR A 352 37.88 -11.76 -18.68
CA THR A 352 38.59 -13.02 -18.99
C THR A 352 38.73 -13.93 -17.78
N PHE A 353 38.67 -13.41 -16.55
CA PHE A 353 38.77 -14.18 -15.31
C PHE A 353 37.44 -14.75 -14.81
N ILE A 354 36.32 -14.54 -15.51
CA ILE A 354 35.00 -15.08 -15.10
C ILE A 354 35.03 -16.61 -14.99
N THR A 355 35.73 -17.31 -15.88
CA THR A 355 35.86 -18.77 -15.80
C THR A 355 36.64 -19.20 -14.56
N ASN A 356 37.74 -18.52 -14.23
CA ASN A 356 38.51 -18.74 -13.02
C ASN A 356 37.65 -18.48 -11.77
N PHE A 357 36.86 -17.40 -11.76
CA PHE A 357 35.91 -17.09 -10.70
C PHE A 357 34.85 -18.19 -10.50
N MET A 358 34.27 -18.70 -11.57
CA MET A 358 33.30 -19.80 -11.48
C MET A 358 33.94 -21.12 -11.02
N ASN A 359 35.21 -21.35 -11.36
CA ASN A 359 35.99 -22.46 -10.82
C ASN A 359 36.24 -22.30 -9.31
N ALA A 360 36.63 -21.10 -8.86
CA ALA A 360 36.80 -20.78 -7.44
C ALA A 360 35.49 -21.00 -6.67
N LEU A 361 34.37 -20.51 -7.21
CA LEU A 361 33.03 -20.70 -6.64
C LEU A 361 32.68 -22.19 -6.52
N SER A 362 33.11 -23.04 -7.45
CA SER A 362 32.88 -24.49 -7.39
C SER A 362 33.71 -25.18 -6.31
N LEU A 363 34.92 -24.69 -6.02
CA LEU A 363 35.79 -25.22 -4.96
C LEU A 363 35.24 -24.94 -3.55
N LEU A 364 34.34 -23.96 -3.39
CA LEU A 364 33.68 -23.65 -2.12
C LEU A 364 32.72 -24.74 -1.62
N GLN A 365 32.30 -25.68 -2.48
CA GLN A 365 31.37 -26.74 -2.06
C GLN A 365 31.87 -27.47 -0.82
N LYS A 366 33.09 -28.04 -0.87
CA LYS A 366 33.59 -28.90 0.20
C LYS A 366 33.79 -28.14 1.53
N PRO A 367 34.40 -26.95 1.57
CA PRO A 367 34.47 -26.13 2.79
C PRO A 367 33.09 -25.82 3.39
N ILE A 368 32.11 -25.49 2.55
CA ILE A 368 30.75 -25.17 3.00
C ILE A 368 30.04 -26.41 3.56
N GLU A 369 30.21 -27.59 2.95
CA GLU A 369 29.69 -28.85 3.49
C GLU A 369 30.28 -29.16 4.89
N ILE A 370 31.57 -28.86 5.12
CA ILE A 370 32.20 -29.03 6.43
C ILE A 370 31.61 -28.06 7.46
N LEU A 371 31.35 -26.80 7.09
CA LEU A 371 30.67 -25.84 7.96
C LEU A 371 29.24 -26.30 8.28
N PHE A 372 28.53 -26.79 7.26
CA PHE A 372 27.18 -27.31 7.39
C PHE A 372 27.09 -28.43 8.44
N GLU A 373 28.01 -29.39 8.41
CA GLU A 373 28.06 -30.51 9.38
C GLU A 373 28.23 -30.04 10.83
N LYS A 374 28.88 -28.90 11.04
CA LYS A 374 29.13 -28.31 12.37
C LYS A 374 27.96 -27.47 12.89
N LEU A 375 27.04 -27.03 12.03
CA LEU A 375 25.93 -26.15 12.43
C LEU A 375 24.95 -26.86 13.37
N LYS A 376 24.63 -26.20 14.50
CA LYS A 376 23.58 -26.60 15.45
C LYS A 376 22.64 -25.41 15.73
N PRO A 377 21.30 -25.59 15.66
CA PRO A 377 20.61 -26.74 15.07
C PRO A 377 20.99 -26.92 13.58
N THR A 378 20.86 -28.13 13.05
CA THR A 378 21.10 -28.38 11.62
C THR A 378 20.15 -27.51 10.79
N PRO A 379 20.62 -26.83 9.73
CA PRO A 379 19.74 -26.11 8.82
C PRO A 379 18.56 -26.98 8.38
N THR A 380 17.38 -26.38 8.23
CA THR A 380 16.17 -27.04 7.74
C THR A 380 15.89 -26.70 6.28
N CYS A 381 16.55 -25.68 5.73
CA CYS A 381 16.43 -25.26 4.33
C CYS A 381 17.72 -24.56 3.87
N ILE A 382 18.06 -24.71 2.59
CA ILE A 382 19.10 -23.92 1.93
C ILE A 382 18.44 -22.96 0.94
N VAL A 383 18.75 -21.68 1.04
CA VAL A 383 18.42 -20.67 0.01
C VAL A 383 19.71 -20.36 -0.74
N SER A 384 19.73 -20.55 -2.05
CA SER A 384 20.94 -20.33 -2.85
C SER A 384 20.64 -19.65 -4.16
N ASP A 385 21.57 -18.80 -4.60
CA ASP A 385 21.50 -18.21 -5.92
C ASP A 385 21.52 -19.28 -7.02
N LYS A 386 20.73 -19.11 -8.08
CA LYS A 386 20.65 -20.09 -9.19
C LYS A 386 21.98 -20.39 -9.86
N ASN A 387 22.92 -19.45 -9.83
CA ASN A 387 24.22 -19.58 -10.48
C ASN A 387 25.22 -20.40 -9.64
N VAL A 388 24.91 -20.70 -8.38
CA VAL A 388 25.73 -21.54 -7.49
C VAL A 388 25.28 -23.01 -7.61
N MET A 389 25.53 -23.60 -8.78
CA MET A 389 24.92 -24.87 -9.20
C MET A 389 25.19 -26.05 -8.25
N TRP A 390 26.39 -26.14 -7.66
CA TRP A 390 26.79 -27.26 -6.79
C TRP A 390 25.96 -27.37 -5.50
N VAL A 391 25.20 -26.32 -5.13
CA VAL A 391 24.34 -26.37 -3.95
C VAL A 391 23.22 -27.40 -4.11
N ALA A 392 22.82 -27.73 -5.35
CA ALA A 392 21.84 -28.80 -5.59
C ALA A 392 22.34 -30.17 -5.09
N GLU A 393 23.61 -30.49 -5.39
CA GLU A 393 24.29 -31.71 -4.90
C GLU A 393 24.37 -31.70 -3.38
N THR A 394 24.76 -30.57 -2.78
CA THR A 394 24.87 -30.40 -1.33
C THR A 394 23.51 -30.60 -0.65
N ALA A 395 22.45 -29.97 -1.17
CA ALA A 395 21.10 -30.10 -0.64
C ALA A 395 20.61 -31.55 -0.68
N ARG A 396 20.84 -32.27 -1.79
CA ARG A 396 20.50 -33.70 -1.89
C ARG A 396 21.35 -34.57 -0.95
N LYS A 397 22.66 -34.31 -0.86
CA LYS A 397 23.57 -35.04 0.03
C LYS A 397 23.11 -34.97 1.49
N PHE A 398 22.69 -33.80 1.95
CA PHE A 398 22.19 -33.60 3.31
C PHE A 398 20.69 -33.81 3.47
N GLN A 399 19.97 -34.15 2.38
CA GLN A 399 18.51 -34.35 2.35
C GLN A 399 17.72 -33.13 2.86
N ILE A 400 18.10 -31.94 2.41
CA ILE A 400 17.55 -30.65 2.84
C ILE A 400 16.86 -29.98 1.66
N PRO A 401 15.65 -29.42 1.82
CA PRO A 401 15.00 -28.69 0.75
C PRO A 401 15.81 -27.44 0.34
N ARG A 402 15.98 -27.26 -0.97
CA ARG A 402 16.63 -26.11 -1.58
C ARG A 402 15.59 -25.16 -2.18
N ILE A 403 15.65 -23.88 -1.82
CA ILE A 403 14.93 -22.80 -2.48
C ILE A 403 15.94 -22.02 -3.33
N LEU A 404 15.62 -21.82 -4.60
CA LEU A 404 16.43 -21.00 -5.48
C LEU A 404 16.15 -19.52 -5.26
N PHE A 405 17.17 -18.68 -5.33
CA PHE A 405 16.99 -17.26 -5.52
C PHE A 405 17.36 -16.89 -6.95
N ASP A 406 16.47 -16.15 -7.61
CA ASP A 406 16.70 -15.56 -8.92
C ASP A 406 16.38 -14.06 -8.89
N GLY A 407 17.36 -13.24 -9.24
CA GLY A 407 17.21 -11.79 -9.30
C GLY A 407 16.35 -11.29 -10.47
N MET A 408 15.94 -12.17 -11.38
CA MET A 408 15.15 -11.81 -12.57
C MET A 408 13.64 -11.96 -12.31
N SER A 409 12.82 -11.26 -13.12
CA SER A 409 11.36 -11.36 -13.09
C SER A 409 10.82 -12.66 -13.68
N CYS A 410 9.63 -13.11 -13.27
CA CYS A 410 8.97 -14.30 -13.82
C CYS A 410 8.74 -14.22 -15.33
N PHE A 411 8.48 -13.04 -15.89
CA PHE A 411 8.43 -12.78 -17.32
C PHE A 411 9.72 -13.22 -18.01
N THR A 412 10.86 -12.79 -17.47
CA THR A 412 12.17 -13.10 -18.03
C THR A 412 12.49 -14.58 -17.87
N LEU A 413 12.15 -15.17 -16.71
CA LEU A 413 12.34 -16.61 -16.47
C LEU A 413 11.49 -17.48 -17.38
N LEU A 414 10.23 -17.10 -17.60
CA LEU A 414 9.34 -17.79 -18.53
C LEU A 414 9.82 -17.65 -19.97
N CYS A 415 10.22 -16.45 -20.39
CA CYS A 415 10.81 -16.25 -21.72
C CYS A 415 12.05 -17.13 -21.91
N SER A 416 12.97 -17.14 -20.94
CA SER A 416 14.17 -17.98 -20.99
C SER A 416 13.82 -19.46 -21.05
N HIS A 417 12.88 -19.92 -20.21
CA HIS A 417 12.40 -21.29 -20.19
C HIS A 417 11.83 -21.71 -21.55
N ILE A 418 10.93 -20.91 -22.13
CA ILE A 418 10.31 -21.17 -23.44
C ILE A 418 11.35 -21.15 -24.56
N LEU A 419 12.26 -20.19 -24.55
CA LEU A 419 13.33 -20.13 -25.55
C LEU A 419 14.22 -21.38 -25.49
N HIS A 420 14.52 -21.88 -24.29
CA HIS A 420 15.28 -23.11 -24.12
C HIS A 420 14.53 -24.37 -24.55
N THR A 421 13.23 -24.47 -24.25
CA THR A 421 12.43 -25.66 -24.57
C THR A 421 12.01 -25.71 -26.04
N SER A 422 11.52 -24.59 -26.58
CA SER A 422 11.04 -24.50 -27.96
C SER A 422 12.15 -24.38 -29.00
N LYS A 423 13.30 -23.79 -28.61
CA LYS A 423 14.39 -23.41 -29.52
C LYS A 423 13.92 -22.63 -30.75
N VAL A 424 12.81 -21.88 -30.62
CA VAL A 424 12.15 -21.18 -31.74
C VAL A 424 13.10 -20.23 -32.47
N TYR A 425 14.10 -19.68 -31.78
CA TYR A 425 15.10 -18.82 -32.39
C TYR A 425 15.98 -19.57 -33.42
N GLU A 426 16.22 -20.88 -33.28
CA GLU A 426 17.10 -21.62 -34.20
C GLU A 426 16.56 -21.68 -35.64
N SER A 427 15.23 -21.61 -35.82
CA SER A 427 14.57 -21.68 -37.13
C SER A 427 14.60 -20.36 -37.92
N VAL A 428 15.09 -19.26 -37.33
CA VAL A 428 15.08 -17.92 -37.92
C VAL A 428 16.43 -17.61 -38.58
N SER A 429 16.44 -17.30 -39.87
CA SER A 429 17.66 -16.92 -40.60
C SER A 429 17.95 -15.41 -40.46
N GLY A 430 19.05 -15.06 -39.77
CA GLY A 430 19.53 -13.69 -39.57
C GLY A 430 19.41 -13.15 -38.13
N SER A 431 20.32 -12.28 -37.70
CA SER A 431 20.35 -11.73 -36.32
C SER A 431 19.19 -10.76 -36.04
N GLU A 432 18.78 -10.00 -37.05
CA GLU A 432 17.76 -8.95 -36.97
C GLU A 432 16.35 -9.43 -37.35
N ALA A 433 16.21 -10.68 -37.82
CA ALA A 433 14.92 -11.21 -38.22
C ALA A 433 14.05 -11.43 -36.96
N PRO A 434 12.85 -10.84 -36.90
CA PRO A 434 12.01 -10.92 -35.71
C PRO A 434 11.21 -12.23 -35.67
N PHE A 435 11.05 -12.81 -34.49
CA PHE A 435 10.23 -14.00 -34.23
C PHE A 435 9.43 -13.84 -32.94
N VAL A 436 8.35 -14.59 -32.82
CA VAL A 436 7.46 -14.56 -31.65
C VAL A 436 7.88 -15.65 -30.68
N ILE A 437 7.94 -15.32 -29.39
CA ILE A 437 8.14 -16.31 -28.33
C ILE A 437 6.80 -17.04 -28.10
N PRO A 438 6.70 -18.35 -28.40
CA PRO A 438 5.43 -19.07 -28.35
C PRO A 438 4.96 -19.33 -26.91
N GLY A 439 3.66 -19.40 -26.67
CA GLY A 439 3.12 -19.82 -25.36
C GLY A 439 3.23 -18.79 -24.23
N LEU A 440 3.61 -17.55 -24.52
CA LEU A 440 3.45 -16.45 -23.57
C LEU A 440 2.00 -15.95 -23.56
N PRO A 441 1.51 -15.40 -22.42
CA PRO A 441 0.19 -14.76 -22.35
C PRO A 441 0.01 -13.64 -23.39
N HIS A 442 1.09 -12.90 -23.65
CA HIS A 442 1.13 -11.80 -24.60
C HIS A 442 1.99 -12.16 -25.82
N ARG A 443 1.64 -11.59 -26.98
CA ARG A 443 2.43 -11.74 -28.21
C ARG A 443 3.71 -10.91 -28.11
N ILE A 444 4.80 -11.53 -27.68
CA ILE A 444 6.13 -10.90 -27.58
C ILE A 444 6.97 -11.27 -28.80
N GLN A 445 7.42 -10.26 -29.53
CA GLN A 445 8.25 -10.40 -30.71
C GLN A 445 9.66 -9.85 -30.44
N VAL A 446 10.69 -10.66 -30.69
CA VAL A 446 12.10 -10.33 -30.44
C VAL A 446 12.97 -10.74 -31.63
N THR A 447 14.19 -10.22 -31.72
CA THR A 447 15.21 -10.67 -32.67
C THR A 447 16.28 -11.51 -31.98
N LYS A 448 17.09 -12.26 -32.72
CA LYS A 448 18.23 -13.01 -32.14
C LYS A 448 19.24 -12.10 -31.45
N ALA A 449 19.44 -10.90 -31.97
CA ALA A 449 20.34 -9.91 -31.39
C ALA A 449 19.85 -9.36 -30.02
N GLN A 450 18.54 -9.43 -29.76
CA GLN A 450 17.93 -8.98 -28.50
C GLN A 450 17.93 -10.05 -27.41
N LEU A 451 18.29 -11.30 -27.72
CA LEU A 451 18.33 -12.37 -26.73
C LEU A 451 19.51 -12.19 -25.75
N PRO A 452 19.36 -12.64 -24.49
CA PRO A 452 20.45 -12.62 -23.52
C PRO A 452 21.73 -13.29 -24.06
N GLY A 453 22.89 -12.93 -23.51
CA GLY A 453 24.18 -13.54 -23.88
C GLY A 453 24.19 -15.07 -23.77
N ASP A 454 23.32 -15.64 -22.94
CA ASP A 454 23.05 -17.08 -22.84
C ASP A 454 22.32 -17.69 -24.04
N PHE A 455 22.00 -16.93 -25.08
CA PHE A 455 21.52 -17.45 -26.37
C PHE A 455 22.45 -17.03 -27.52
N ASN A 456 23.33 -16.07 -27.27
CA ASN A 456 24.39 -15.62 -28.15
C ASN A 456 25.74 -15.59 -27.41
N PRO A 457 26.32 -16.75 -27.05
CA PRO A 457 27.43 -16.84 -26.08
C PRO A 457 28.76 -16.27 -26.61
N GLY A 458 28.82 -15.87 -27.89
CA GLY A 458 30.07 -15.49 -28.54
C GLY A 458 31.15 -16.58 -28.35
N PRO A 459 32.43 -16.22 -28.13
CA PRO A 459 33.50 -17.17 -27.90
C PRO A 459 33.53 -17.75 -26.46
N ASN A 460 32.57 -17.40 -25.59
CA ASN A 460 32.59 -17.78 -24.18
C ASN A 460 32.17 -19.25 -23.98
N LYS A 461 33.18 -20.12 -23.83
CA LYS A 461 32.99 -21.58 -23.65
C LYS A 461 32.30 -21.97 -22.34
N TYR A 462 32.28 -21.13 -21.31
CA TYR A 462 31.64 -21.44 -20.02
C TYR A 462 30.11 -21.54 -20.16
N LEU A 463 29.51 -20.68 -20.99
CA LEU A 463 28.07 -20.68 -21.27
C LEU A 463 27.63 -21.93 -22.06
N ILE A 464 28.57 -22.61 -22.71
CA ILE A 464 28.36 -23.85 -23.46
C ILE A 464 28.43 -25.02 -22.48
N GLY A 465 27.28 -25.40 -21.91
CA GLY A 465 27.14 -26.54 -21.00
C GLY A 465 26.72 -26.18 -19.57
N ALA A 466 26.94 -24.94 -19.12
CA ALA A 466 26.36 -24.43 -17.87
C ALA A 466 24.82 -24.49 -17.88
N ARG A 467 24.19 -24.29 -19.05
CA ARG A 467 22.73 -24.28 -19.24
C ARG A 467 22.04 -25.58 -18.81
N GLN A 468 22.61 -26.72 -19.20
CA GLN A 468 22.06 -28.03 -18.85
C GLN A 468 22.16 -28.27 -17.35
N LYS A 469 23.28 -27.86 -16.74
CA LYS A 469 23.49 -27.98 -15.29
C LYS A 469 22.62 -27.04 -14.47
N ILE A 470 22.36 -25.82 -14.95
CA ILE A 470 21.42 -24.88 -14.31
C ILE A 470 20.02 -25.48 -14.33
N LYS A 471 19.57 -26.01 -15.48
CA LYS A 471 18.27 -26.68 -15.57
C LYS A 471 18.16 -27.90 -14.66
N GLU A 472 19.15 -28.78 -14.66
CA GLU A 472 19.19 -29.95 -13.75
C GLU A 472 19.17 -29.54 -12.27
N ALA A 473 19.83 -28.42 -11.95
CA ALA A 473 19.78 -27.86 -10.60
C ALA A 473 18.38 -27.29 -10.29
N GLU A 474 17.75 -26.58 -11.23
CA GLU A 474 16.38 -26.04 -11.11
C GLU A 474 15.34 -27.14 -10.88
N ASP A 475 15.41 -28.24 -11.62
CA ASP A 475 14.51 -29.40 -11.47
C ASP A 475 14.57 -30.04 -10.07
N GLY A 476 15.72 -29.89 -9.37
CA GLY A 476 15.92 -30.38 -8.01
C GLY A 476 15.51 -29.40 -6.90
N ALA A 477 15.00 -28.21 -7.23
CA ALA A 477 14.59 -27.20 -6.24
C ALA A 477 13.15 -27.43 -5.75
N TYR A 478 12.89 -27.08 -4.49
CA TYR A 478 11.53 -27.09 -3.93
C TYR A 478 10.67 -25.93 -4.48
N GLY A 479 11.33 -24.86 -4.88
CA GLY A 479 10.75 -23.71 -5.56
C GLY A 479 11.77 -22.59 -5.71
N VAL A 480 11.32 -21.45 -6.23
CA VAL A 480 12.14 -20.29 -6.54
C VAL A 480 11.58 -19.04 -5.86
N LEU A 481 12.49 -18.23 -5.36
CA LEU A 481 12.27 -16.89 -4.85
C LEU A 481 12.73 -15.91 -5.93
N VAL A 482 11.79 -15.14 -6.47
CA VAL A 482 12.06 -14.16 -7.53
C VAL A 482 12.05 -12.74 -6.97
N ASN A 483 12.90 -11.89 -7.53
CA ASN A 483 12.93 -10.46 -7.21
C ASN A 483 11.89 -9.68 -8.03
N SER A 484 10.63 -10.03 -7.82
CA SER A 484 9.45 -9.41 -8.43
C SER A 484 8.27 -9.52 -7.46
N PHE A 485 7.07 -9.10 -7.85
CA PHE A 485 5.84 -9.25 -7.08
C PHE A 485 4.69 -9.69 -7.97
N GLN A 486 3.73 -10.42 -7.40
CA GLN A 486 2.72 -11.16 -8.16
C GLN A 486 1.83 -10.23 -8.99
N GLU A 487 1.54 -9.05 -8.47
CA GLU A 487 0.67 -8.04 -9.07
C GLU A 487 1.31 -7.41 -10.32
N LEU A 488 2.64 -7.40 -10.42
CA LEU A 488 3.36 -6.88 -11.58
C LEU A 488 3.24 -7.80 -12.81
N GLU A 489 3.18 -9.11 -12.59
CA GLU A 489 3.35 -10.11 -13.65
C GLU A 489 2.56 -11.41 -13.41
N SER A 490 1.36 -11.29 -12.84
CA SER A 490 0.50 -12.41 -12.40
C SER A 490 0.29 -13.48 -13.48
N GLU A 491 0.00 -13.08 -14.72
CA GLU A 491 -0.16 -13.99 -15.85
C GLU A 491 1.12 -14.79 -16.14
N TYR A 492 2.29 -14.14 -16.04
CA TYR A 492 3.59 -14.79 -16.27
C TYR A 492 4.00 -15.68 -15.11
N VAL A 493 3.64 -15.32 -13.87
CA VAL A 493 3.86 -16.15 -12.68
C VAL A 493 3.11 -17.47 -12.81
N GLU A 494 1.83 -17.42 -13.18
CA GLU A 494 1.00 -18.62 -13.34
C GLU A 494 1.48 -19.50 -14.49
N GLU A 495 1.82 -18.92 -15.64
CA GLU A 495 2.39 -19.69 -16.75
C GLU A 495 3.78 -20.26 -16.43
N TYR A 496 4.60 -19.55 -15.65
CA TYR A 496 5.89 -20.06 -15.18
C TYR A 496 5.74 -21.22 -14.19
N LYS A 497 4.79 -21.15 -13.25
CA LYS A 497 4.44 -22.26 -12.35
C LYS A 497 3.97 -23.49 -13.15
N LYS A 498 3.12 -23.29 -14.16
CA LYS A 498 2.66 -24.39 -15.04
C LYS A 498 3.80 -25.01 -15.84
N ALA A 499 4.69 -24.18 -16.39
CA ALA A 499 5.79 -24.64 -17.25
C ALA A 499 6.88 -25.39 -16.47
N THR A 500 7.15 -24.98 -15.22
CA THR A 500 8.26 -25.53 -14.41
C THR A 500 7.82 -26.50 -13.32
N GLY A 501 6.57 -26.43 -12.87
CA GLY A 501 6.09 -27.16 -11.69
C GLY A 501 6.65 -26.64 -10.35
N LEU A 502 7.49 -25.59 -10.37
CA LEU A 502 8.08 -25.01 -9.18
C LEU A 502 7.07 -24.13 -8.43
N LYS A 503 7.19 -24.12 -7.11
CA LYS A 503 6.56 -23.09 -6.29
C LYS A 503 7.32 -21.78 -6.49
N VAL A 504 6.59 -20.68 -6.66
CA VAL A 504 7.17 -19.35 -6.87
C VAL A 504 6.79 -18.47 -5.69
N TRP A 505 7.79 -17.86 -5.07
CA TRP A 505 7.65 -16.84 -4.04
C TRP A 505 8.29 -15.55 -4.50
N HIS A 506 7.74 -14.43 -4.05
CA HIS A 506 8.17 -13.09 -4.39
C HIS A 506 8.94 -12.48 -3.22
N LYS A 507 10.00 -11.71 -3.51
CA LYS A 507 10.54 -10.77 -2.51
C LYS A 507 9.46 -9.71 -2.28
N ILE A 508 8.77 -9.77 -1.14
CA ILE A 508 7.87 -8.69 -0.72
C ILE A 508 8.75 -7.47 -0.41
N ASN A 509 8.91 -6.57 -1.38
CA ASN A 509 9.38 -5.23 -1.12
C ASN A 509 8.27 -4.49 -0.39
N GLN A 510 8.48 -4.21 0.90
CA GLN A 510 7.86 -3.03 1.49
C GLN A 510 8.52 -1.82 0.80
N ASN A 511 7.92 -1.33 -0.28
CA ASN A 511 8.35 -0.24 -1.17
C ASN A 511 9.58 -0.50 -2.09
N PRO A 512 9.56 -0.02 -3.35
CA PRO A 512 10.75 0.09 -4.18
C PRO A 512 11.58 1.31 -3.76
N THR A 513 12.21 1.23 -2.60
CA THR A 513 13.30 2.16 -2.19
C THR A 513 14.50 1.33 -1.76
N SER A 514 15.23 0.79 -2.73
CA SER A 514 16.60 0.34 -2.49
C SER A 514 17.52 1.01 -3.51
N LEU A 515 18.16 2.09 -3.07
CA LEU A 515 19.55 2.45 -3.36
C LEU A 515 19.87 3.63 -2.43
N ASN A 516 20.33 3.36 -1.22
CA ASN A 516 21.06 4.37 -0.45
C ASN A 516 22.41 4.61 -1.17
N PRO A 517 22.83 5.86 -1.43
CA PRO A 517 24.17 6.12 -1.95
C PRO A 517 25.25 5.74 -0.93
N PRO A 518 26.44 5.29 -1.37
CA PRO A 518 27.52 4.96 -0.44
C PRO A 518 28.02 6.22 0.27
N HIS A 519 28.15 6.14 1.58
CA HIS A 519 28.78 7.17 2.40
C HIS A 519 30.22 7.42 1.92
N GLN A 520 30.52 8.67 1.60
CA GLN A 520 31.87 9.14 1.28
C GLN A 520 32.79 8.92 2.49
N SER A 521 33.69 7.95 2.40
CA SER A 521 34.90 7.93 3.22
C SER A 521 36.01 8.65 2.46
N SER A 522 36.62 9.60 3.16
CA SER A 522 37.69 10.45 2.68
C SER A 522 38.99 9.66 2.44
N SER A 523 39.42 9.53 1.19
CA SER A 523 40.85 9.66 0.81
C SER A 523 41.01 9.72 -0.71
N SER A 524 41.74 10.75 -1.14
CA SER A 524 42.19 11.05 -2.51
C SER A 524 42.92 9.87 -3.18
N THR A 525 42.82 9.59 -4.49
CA THR A 525 43.43 10.41 -5.57
C THR A 525 43.09 9.84 -6.97
N ASN A 526 42.96 10.74 -7.96
CA ASN A 526 43.35 10.58 -9.38
C ASN A 526 42.62 9.63 -10.37
N ILE A 527 41.36 9.27 -10.15
CA ILE A 527 40.52 8.64 -11.21
C ILE A 527 39.33 9.54 -11.64
N SER A 528 39.04 10.59 -10.87
CA SER A 528 37.87 11.46 -11.06
C SER A 528 37.87 12.30 -12.33
N SER A 529 39.02 12.59 -12.96
CA SER A 529 39.06 13.52 -14.10
C SER A 529 38.63 12.90 -15.43
N LYS A 530 38.95 11.62 -15.68
CA LYS A 530 38.60 10.96 -16.96
C LYS A 530 37.15 10.46 -17.02
N VAL A 531 36.53 10.15 -15.88
CA VAL A 531 35.11 9.79 -15.82
C VAL A 531 34.21 11.03 -15.94
N ALA A 532 34.67 12.19 -15.45
CA ALA A 532 33.96 13.46 -15.60
C ALA A 532 33.94 13.98 -17.07
N GLU A 533 35.00 13.73 -17.84
CA GLU A 533 35.09 14.12 -19.26
C GLU A 533 34.28 13.21 -20.21
N MET A 534 33.99 11.96 -19.84
CA MET A 534 33.16 11.06 -20.66
C MET A 534 31.66 11.15 -20.37
N ALA A 535 31.26 11.67 -19.20
CA ALA A 535 29.86 11.96 -18.84
C ALA A 535 29.31 13.27 -19.47
N THR A 536 30.14 14.03 -20.19
CA THR A 536 29.78 15.34 -20.76
C THR A 536 29.18 15.28 -22.17
N GLN A 537 28.68 14.13 -22.62
CA GLN A 537 27.62 14.11 -23.63
C GLN A 537 26.29 14.46 -22.94
N ARG A 538 25.99 15.76 -22.86
CA ARG A 538 24.80 16.39 -22.23
C ARG A 538 23.54 15.52 -22.23
N GLN A 539 23.33 14.72 -21.19
CA GLN A 539 21.99 14.33 -20.78
C GLN A 539 21.35 15.60 -20.20
N LYS A 540 20.35 16.16 -20.89
CA LYS A 540 19.67 17.39 -20.44
C LYS A 540 19.06 17.12 -19.07
N GLN A 541 19.58 17.77 -18.03
CA GLN A 541 18.97 17.76 -16.69
C GLN A 541 17.53 18.26 -16.81
N LEU A 542 16.57 17.43 -16.40
CA LEU A 542 15.16 17.80 -16.37
C LEU A 542 14.94 18.79 -15.22
N HIS A 543 14.20 19.86 -15.48
CA HIS A 543 13.84 20.86 -14.47
C HIS A 543 12.34 21.13 -14.52
N PHE A 544 11.64 20.75 -13.46
CA PHE A 544 10.19 20.84 -13.32
C PHE A 544 9.84 22.00 -12.40
N VAL A 545 8.88 22.84 -12.80
CA VAL A 545 8.35 23.92 -11.97
C VAL A 545 6.97 23.53 -11.49
N LEU A 546 6.77 23.48 -10.18
CA LEU A 546 5.53 23.07 -9.53
C LEU A 546 4.78 24.31 -9.02
N ILE A 547 3.52 24.46 -9.43
CA ILE A 547 2.65 25.59 -9.10
C ILE A 547 1.41 25.06 -8.37
N PRO A 548 1.45 24.91 -7.04
CA PRO A 548 0.30 24.53 -6.25
C PRO A 548 -0.78 25.62 -6.21
N LEU A 549 -2.03 25.20 -5.99
CA LEU A 549 -3.06 26.10 -5.49
C LEU A 549 -2.84 26.32 -3.98
N MET A 550 -2.97 27.56 -3.50
CA MET A 550 -2.66 27.92 -2.11
C MET A 550 -3.82 27.56 -1.15
N ILE A 551 -4.15 26.27 -1.15
CA ILE A 551 -5.10 25.58 -0.27
C ILE A 551 -4.36 24.38 0.30
N GLN A 552 -4.49 24.13 1.60
CA GLN A 552 -3.76 23.05 2.27
C GLN A 552 -3.92 21.68 1.57
N GLY A 553 -5.13 21.32 1.16
CA GLY A 553 -5.42 20.05 0.46
C GLY A 553 -4.76 19.91 -0.93
N HIS A 554 -4.29 21.00 -1.53
CA HIS A 554 -3.62 21.03 -2.84
C HIS A 554 -2.11 21.26 -2.70
N LEU A 555 -1.72 22.16 -1.80
CA LEU A 555 -0.34 22.53 -1.54
C LEU A 555 0.47 21.37 -0.94
N ILE A 556 -0.07 20.67 0.07
CA ILE A 556 0.59 19.53 0.69
C ILE A 556 0.95 18.44 -0.34
N PRO A 557 -0.01 17.88 -1.12
CA PRO A 557 0.34 16.83 -2.06
C PRO A 557 1.30 17.32 -3.15
N MET A 558 1.24 18.59 -3.55
CA MET A 558 2.21 19.12 -4.52
C MET A 558 3.63 19.17 -3.98
N VAL A 559 3.81 19.51 -2.69
CA VAL A 559 5.12 19.46 -2.03
C VAL A 559 5.59 18.00 -1.93
N ASP A 560 4.71 17.07 -1.56
CA ASP A 560 5.03 15.63 -1.54
C ASP A 560 5.49 15.14 -2.94
N ILE A 561 4.82 15.58 -4.02
CA ILE A 561 5.21 15.29 -5.41
C ILE A 561 6.57 15.90 -5.75
N ALA A 562 6.84 17.14 -5.31
CA ALA A 562 8.11 17.81 -5.53
C ALA A 562 9.28 16.99 -4.95
N ARG A 563 9.09 16.46 -3.74
CA ARG A 563 10.06 15.60 -3.06
C ARG A 563 10.30 14.30 -3.82
N LEU A 564 9.22 13.62 -4.23
CA LEU A 564 9.31 12.38 -5.02
C LEU A 564 10.07 12.56 -6.35
N LEU A 565 9.80 13.67 -7.05
CA LEU A 565 10.52 14.02 -8.28
C LEU A 565 11.99 14.33 -8.01
N ALA A 566 12.29 15.09 -6.95
CA ALA A 566 13.66 15.42 -6.56
C ALA A 566 14.48 14.18 -6.16
N GLN A 567 13.87 13.23 -5.43
CA GLN A 567 14.46 11.93 -5.11
C GLN A 567 14.79 11.11 -6.36
N SER A 568 14.06 11.32 -7.45
CA SER A 568 14.31 10.71 -8.75
C SER A 568 15.34 11.50 -9.59
N ASN A 569 16.12 12.39 -8.96
CA ASN A 569 17.15 13.24 -9.56
C ASN A 569 16.62 14.22 -10.63
N VAL A 570 15.34 14.58 -10.58
CA VAL A 570 14.75 15.66 -11.37
C VAL A 570 14.93 16.97 -10.60
N MET A 571 15.44 18.03 -11.23
CA MET A 571 15.47 19.33 -10.56
C MET A 571 14.04 19.86 -10.43
N VAL A 572 13.67 20.33 -9.25
CA VAL A 572 12.32 20.81 -8.97
C VAL A 572 12.36 22.20 -8.35
N THR A 573 11.60 23.13 -8.92
CA THR A 573 11.33 24.44 -8.32
C THR A 573 9.87 24.54 -7.93
N ILE A 574 9.57 24.66 -6.63
CA ILE A 574 8.24 24.94 -6.11
C ILE A 574 8.03 26.46 -6.12
N VAL A 575 6.98 26.93 -6.79
CA VAL A 575 6.59 28.35 -6.80
C VAL A 575 5.41 28.55 -5.87
N THR A 576 5.62 29.30 -4.79
CA THR A 576 4.57 29.63 -3.82
C THR A 576 4.76 31.04 -3.28
N THR A 577 4.09 31.40 -2.20
CA THR A 577 4.16 32.73 -1.56
C THR A 577 4.87 32.65 -0.20
N PRO A 578 5.36 33.76 0.37
CA PRO A 578 6.17 33.74 1.59
C PRO A 578 5.55 32.98 2.76
N LEU A 579 4.27 33.20 3.09
CA LEU A 579 3.62 32.53 4.22
C LEU A 579 3.33 31.05 3.94
N ASN A 580 3.06 30.69 2.68
CA ASN A 580 2.88 29.29 2.30
C ASN A 580 4.22 28.52 2.29
N ALA A 581 5.33 29.17 1.92
CA ALA A 581 6.66 28.57 1.97
C ALA A 581 7.07 28.21 3.41
N LEU A 582 6.78 29.10 4.38
CA LEU A 582 7.08 28.86 5.80
C LEU A 582 6.42 27.60 6.37
N ARG A 583 5.29 27.15 5.80
CA ARG A 583 4.59 25.93 6.25
C ARG A 583 5.41 24.66 6.02
N PHE A 584 6.33 24.65 5.05
CA PHE A 584 7.10 23.47 4.66
C PHE A 584 8.62 23.65 4.79
N ASP A 585 9.06 24.80 5.29
CA ASP A 585 10.47 25.20 5.33
C ASP A 585 11.35 24.14 6.01
N ALA A 586 10.91 23.58 7.14
CA ALA A 586 11.67 22.55 7.86
C ALA A 586 11.90 21.26 7.06
N ILE A 587 10.91 20.82 6.28
CA ILE A 587 10.99 19.58 5.48
C ILE A 587 11.82 19.85 4.22
N ILE A 588 11.48 20.91 3.48
CA ILE A 588 12.17 21.28 2.24
C ILE A 588 13.64 21.61 2.53
N TYR A 589 13.94 22.34 3.59
CA TYR A 589 15.32 22.64 3.97
C TYR A 589 16.11 21.37 4.25
N ARG A 590 15.52 20.38 4.95
CA ARG A 590 16.16 19.09 5.21
C ARG A 590 16.47 18.33 3.91
N ASP A 591 15.54 18.32 2.98
CA ASP A 591 15.70 17.70 1.66
C ASP A 591 16.80 18.39 0.83
N ILE A 592 16.87 19.72 0.89
CA ILE A 592 17.94 20.48 0.23
C ILE A 592 19.30 20.15 0.88
N GLN A 593 19.37 20.07 2.21
CA GLN A 593 20.60 19.72 2.94
C GLN A 593 21.04 18.27 2.68
N SER A 594 20.11 17.35 2.40
CA SER A 594 20.42 15.97 2.01
C SER A 594 20.89 15.83 0.56
N GLY A 595 20.93 16.95 -0.18
CA GLY A 595 21.44 17.02 -1.55
C GLY A 595 20.37 16.82 -2.63
N LEU A 596 19.08 16.83 -2.27
CA LEU A 596 18.02 16.76 -3.27
C LEU A 596 17.96 18.05 -4.11
N PRO A 597 17.78 17.97 -5.44
CA PRO A 597 17.77 19.11 -6.34
C PRO A 597 16.43 19.88 -6.27
N LEU A 598 16.11 20.40 -5.10
CA LEU A 598 14.86 21.09 -4.78
C LEU A 598 15.12 22.59 -4.53
N HIS A 599 14.24 23.43 -5.05
CA HIS A 599 14.27 24.87 -4.84
C HIS A 599 12.86 25.36 -4.52
N VAL A 600 12.76 26.39 -3.67
CA VAL A 600 11.52 27.11 -3.41
C VAL A 600 11.72 28.54 -3.85
N VAL A 601 10.82 29.04 -4.69
CA VAL A 601 10.77 30.45 -5.05
C VAL A 601 9.46 31.05 -4.58
N GLN A 602 9.58 32.24 -3.99
CA GLN A 602 8.49 32.97 -3.39
C GLN A 602 8.09 34.13 -4.30
N LEU A 603 6.80 34.22 -4.63
CA LEU A 603 6.18 35.37 -5.27
C LEU A 603 5.39 36.16 -4.23
N GLU A 604 5.55 37.49 -4.23
CA GLU A 604 4.79 38.37 -3.35
C GLU A 604 3.29 38.25 -3.66
N PHE A 605 2.49 37.91 -2.66
CA PHE A 605 1.05 37.74 -2.86
C PHE A 605 0.37 39.11 -2.92
N PRO A 606 -0.37 39.45 -4.00
CA PRO A 606 -0.86 40.81 -4.24
C PRO A 606 -2.14 41.12 -3.43
N HIS A 607 -2.10 40.89 -2.12
CA HIS A 607 -3.25 41.02 -1.21
C HIS A 607 -3.84 42.45 -1.22
N ALA A 608 -2.97 43.46 -1.16
CA ALA A 608 -3.39 44.87 -1.13
C ALA A 608 -4.13 45.30 -2.42
N GLN A 609 -3.74 44.73 -3.57
CA GLN A 609 -4.32 45.09 -4.88
C GLN A 609 -5.75 44.56 -5.06
N THR A 610 -6.15 43.57 -4.26
CA THR A 610 -7.47 42.92 -4.35
C THR A 610 -8.35 43.14 -3.13
N GLY A 611 -7.89 43.96 -2.18
CA GLY A 611 -8.59 44.26 -0.93
C GLY A 611 -8.58 43.09 0.06
N LEU A 612 -7.63 42.16 -0.05
CA LEU A 612 -7.41 41.12 0.94
C LEU A 612 -6.62 41.69 2.13
N PRO A 613 -6.98 41.31 3.37
CA PRO A 613 -6.17 41.62 4.53
C PRO A 613 -4.74 41.07 4.41
N GLU A 614 -3.81 41.73 5.09
CA GLU A 614 -2.43 41.23 5.20
C GLU A 614 -2.40 39.86 5.86
N GLY A 615 -1.54 38.97 5.36
CA GLY A 615 -1.41 37.60 5.84
C GLY A 615 -2.36 36.57 5.22
N CYS A 616 -3.30 37.00 4.38
CA CYS A 616 -4.28 36.13 3.72
C CYS A 616 -3.78 35.51 2.41
N GLU A 617 -2.69 34.74 2.47
CA GLU A 617 -2.08 34.09 1.29
C GLU A 617 -2.64 32.69 0.97
N SER A 618 -3.55 32.18 1.79
CA SER A 618 -4.18 30.86 1.62
C SER A 618 -5.68 30.93 1.92
N ILE A 619 -6.50 30.05 1.32
CA ILE A 619 -7.95 30.08 1.55
C ILE A 619 -8.32 29.84 3.03
N ASP A 620 -7.57 28.99 3.73
CA ASP A 620 -7.76 28.72 5.17
C ASP A 620 -7.45 29.92 6.08
N THR A 621 -6.73 30.93 5.56
CA THR A 621 -6.41 32.17 6.28
C THR A 621 -7.39 33.31 5.99
N LEU A 622 -8.41 33.08 5.14
CA LEU A 622 -9.40 34.11 4.81
C LEU A 622 -10.34 34.34 6.01
N PRO A 623 -10.59 35.60 6.42
CA PRO A 623 -11.49 35.88 7.55
C PRO A 623 -12.96 35.53 7.29
N SER A 624 -13.34 35.34 6.03
CA SER A 624 -14.71 35.05 5.62
C SER A 624 -14.77 34.55 4.17
N PRO A 625 -15.71 33.66 3.81
CA PRO A 625 -15.92 33.18 2.44
C PRO A 625 -16.14 34.30 1.40
N LYS A 626 -16.60 35.49 1.81
CA LYS A 626 -16.78 36.65 0.92
C LYS A 626 -15.49 37.10 0.21
N PHE A 627 -14.32 36.75 0.76
CA PHE A 627 -13.02 37.12 0.21
C PHE A 627 -12.49 36.14 -0.85
N ILE A 628 -13.17 35.02 -1.11
CA ILE A 628 -12.73 34.02 -2.11
C ILE A 628 -12.56 34.65 -3.50
N THR A 629 -13.47 35.54 -3.92
CA THR A 629 -13.33 36.22 -5.22
C THR A 629 -12.11 37.14 -5.27
N SER A 630 -11.82 37.87 -4.20
CA SER A 630 -10.60 38.69 -4.11
C SER A 630 -9.34 37.84 -4.10
N PHE A 631 -9.38 36.67 -3.45
CA PHE A 631 -8.32 35.68 -3.45
C PHE A 631 -8.04 35.13 -4.85
N MET A 632 -9.08 34.72 -5.59
CA MET A 632 -8.91 34.25 -6.98
C MET A 632 -8.35 35.34 -7.89
N LYS A 633 -8.76 36.61 -7.71
CA LYS A 633 -8.15 37.74 -8.43
C LYS A 633 -6.67 37.92 -8.09
N ALA A 634 -6.30 37.79 -6.81
CA ALA A 634 -4.91 37.89 -6.37
C ALA A 634 -4.06 36.76 -6.97
N LEU A 635 -4.61 35.53 -6.98
CA LEU A 635 -3.99 34.39 -7.63
C LEU A 635 -3.73 34.65 -9.12
N SER A 636 -4.67 35.25 -9.86
CA SER A 636 -4.48 35.62 -11.27
C SER A 636 -3.37 36.65 -11.49
N LEU A 637 -3.17 37.59 -10.56
CA LEU A 637 -2.12 38.61 -10.67
C LEU A 637 -0.70 38.04 -10.52
N LEU A 638 -0.54 36.80 -10.02
CA LEU A 638 0.75 36.11 -9.94
C LEU A 638 1.30 35.66 -11.31
N GLN A 639 0.49 35.68 -12.36
CA GLN A 639 0.91 35.23 -13.69
C GLN A 639 2.12 36.01 -14.22
N HIS A 640 2.06 37.34 -14.20
CA HIS A 640 3.13 38.17 -14.73
C HIS A 640 4.46 38.04 -13.97
N PRO A 641 4.51 38.14 -12.62
CA PRO A 641 5.76 37.93 -11.89
C PRO A 641 6.28 36.49 -12.01
N PHE A 642 5.41 35.48 -12.14
CA PHE A 642 5.83 34.12 -12.48
C PHE A 642 6.51 34.05 -13.85
N GLU A 643 5.92 34.63 -14.90
CA GLU A 643 6.47 34.61 -16.26
C GLU A 643 7.85 35.28 -16.33
N GLN A 644 8.08 36.35 -15.54
CA GLN A 644 9.39 37.00 -15.41
C GLN A 644 10.39 36.07 -14.71
N LEU A 645 10.02 35.54 -13.54
CA LEU A 645 10.85 34.63 -12.75
C LEU A 645 11.26 33.40 -13.57
N PHE A 646 10.33 32.80 -14.31
CA PHE A 646 10.57 31.58 -15.08
C PHE A 646 11.73 31.74 -16.08
N GLN A 647 11.89 32.94 -16.67
CA GLN A 647 12.96 33.22 -17.63
C GLN A 647 14.36 33.29 -16.98
N GLU A 648 14.39 33.64 -15.68
CA GLU A 648 15.62 33.76 -14.89
C GLU A 648 16.12 32.41 -14.36
N LEU A 649 15.23 31.42 -14.22
CA LEU A 649 15.57 30.09 -13.71
C LEU A 649 16.64 29.38 -14.57
N LYS A 650 17.65 28.81 -13.89
CA LYS A 650 18.73 28.01 -14.48
C LYS A 650 18.92 26.69 -13.73
N PRO A 651 19.07 25.55 -14.43
CA PRO A 651 18.80 25.30 -15.86
C PRO A 651 17.38 25.73 -16.28
N THR A 652 17.16 25.98 -17.57
CA THR A 652 15.83 26.38 -18.06
C THR A 652 14.81 25.28 -17.76
N PRO A 653 13.67 25.60 -17.13
CA PRO A 653 12.66 24.59 -16.85
C PRO A 653 12.12 23.93 -18.12
N THR A 654 11.93 22.62 -18.06
CA THR A 654 11.50 21.76 -19.15
C THR A 654 10.03 21.34 -19.04
N CYS A 655 9.40 21.54 -17.88
CA CYS A 655 8.00 21.20 -17.63
C CYS A 655 7.40 22.10 -16.54
N ILE A 656 6.12 22.44 -16.68
CA ILE A 656 5.31 23.03 -15.60
C ILE A 656 4.33 21.96 -15.11
N VAL A 657 4.33 21.68 -13.82
CA VAL A 657 3.28 20.91 -13.15
C VAL A 657 2.44 21.91 -12.37
N SER A 658 1.18 22.10 -12.75
CA SER A 658 0.31 23.07 -12.07
C SER A 658 -0.93 22.39 -11.54
N ASP A 659 -1.43 22.88 -10.42
CA ASP A 659 -2.78 22.57 -10.00
C ASP A 659 -3.79 22.98 -11.09
N ARG A 660 -4.84 22.17 -11.26
CA ARG A 660 -5.90 22.38 -12.25
C ARG A 660 -6.61 23.73 -12.08
N ASP A 661 -6.75 24.21 -10.84
CA ASP A 661 -7.50 25.43 -10.53
C ASP A 661 -6.64 26.71 -10.68
N VAL A 662 -5.34 26.57 -10.96
CA VAL A 662 -4.44 27.69 -11.27
C VAL A 662 -4.50 28.01 -12.77
N LEU A 663 -5.61 28.65 -13.18
CA LEU A 663 -5.96 28.89 -14.59
C LEU A 663 -4.86 29.54 -15.44
N TRP A 664 -4.15 30.52 -14.89
CA TRP A 664 -3.13 31.28 -15.63
C TRP A 664 -1.89 30.44 -15.97
N ALA A 665 -1.70 29.29 -15.33
CA ALA A 665 -0.56 28.41 -15.60
C ALA A 665 -0.63 27.77 -17.00
N ALA A 666 -1.83 27.50 -17.51
CA ALA A 666 -2.03 27.02 -18.89
C ALA A 666 -1.56 28.06 -19.91
N GLU A 667 -2.00 29.30 -19.75
CA GLU A 667 -1.59 30.39 -20.63
C GLU A 667 -0.09 30.66 -20.56
N SER A 668 0.49 30.62 -19.35
CA SER A 668 1.93 30.81 -19.14
C SER A 668 2.74 29.71 -19.80
N ALA A 669 2.35 28.44 -19.64
CA ALA A 669 2.99 27.30 -20.29
C ALA A 669 2.98 27.43 -21.82
N ARG A 670 1.85 27.87 -22.39
CA ARG A 670 1.70 28.14 -23.82
C ARG A 670 2.62 29.28 -24.30
N LYS A 671 2.65 30.42 -23.59
CA LYS A 671 3.53 31.56 -23.91
C LYS A 671 5.01 31.18 -23.83
N LEU A 672 5.39 30.45 -22.78
CA LEU A 672 6.76 29.99 -22.51
C LEU A 672 7.16 28.78 -23.37
N LYS A 673 6.21 28.18 -24.11
CA LYS A 673 6.41 27.00 -24.98
C LYS A 673 6.97 25.79 -24.22
N VAL A 674 6.45 25.56 -23.01
CA VAL A 674 6.85 24.45 -22.13
C VAL A 674 5.62 23.55 -21.89
N PRO A 675 5.76 22.21 -21.91
CA PRO A 675 4.64 21.32 -21.64
C PRO A 675 4.10 21.52 -20.21
N ARG A 676 2.77 21.60 -20.10
CA ARG A 676 2.05 21.60 -18.82
C ARG A 676 1.51 20.22 -18.50
N ILE A 677 1.81 19.73 -17.31
CA ILE A 677 1.13 18.59 -16.68
C ILE A 677 0.18 19.17 -15.63
N SER A 678 -1.08 18.76 -15.68
CA SER A 678 -2.05 19.18 -14.67
C SER A 678 -1.97 18.25 -13.46
N PHE A 679 -2.18 18.77 -12.26
CA PHE A 679 -2.38 17.99 -11.06
C PHE A 679 -3.84 18.09 -10.60
N ASP A 680 -4.43 16.94 -10.29
CA ASP A 680 -5.75 16.84 -9.68
C ASP A 680 -5.65 16.09 -8.34
N GLY A 681 -6.05 16.78 -7.26
CA GLY A 681 -6.11 16.20 -5.93
C GLY A 681 -7.28 15.23 -5.72
N ALA A 682 -8.29 15.24 -6.61
CA ALA A 682 -9.41 14.31 -6.55
C ALA A 682 -9.12 13.00 -7.30
N CYS A 683 -9.69 11.90 -6.82
CA CYS A 683 -9.57 10.59 -7.46
C CYS A 683 -10.28 10.51 -8.82
N CYS A 684 -9.91 9.53 -9.65
CA CYS A 684 -10.47 9.32 -10.98
C CYS A 684 -11.98 9.00 -10.92
N PHE A 685 -12.45 8.30 -9.89
CA PHE A 685 -13.86 8.07 -9.60
C PHE A 685 -14.64 9.37 -9.52
N ALA A 686 -14.22 10.28 -8.63
CA ALA A 686 -14.91 11.55 -8.42
C ALA A 686 -14.92 12.39 -9.70
N ARG A 687 -13.84 12.36 -10.48
CA ARG A 687 -13.75 13.08 -11.76
C ARG A 687 -14.63 12.49 -12.85
N LEU A 688 -14.65 11.17 -12.99
CA LEU A 688 -15.52 10.51 -13.95
C LEU A 688 -17.00 10.71 -13.61
N CYS A 689 -17.36 10.62 -12.33
CA CYS A 689 -18.70 10.97 -11.84
C CYS A 689 -19.08 12.41 -12.23
N SER A 690 -18.21 13.38 -11.93
CA SER A 690 -18.44 14.79 -12.24
C SER A 690 -18.67 15.03 -13.75
N GLN A 691 -17.85 14.40 -14.60
CA GLN A 691 -17.97 14.52 -16.05
C GLN A 691 -19.26 13.89 -16.60
N ASN A 692 -19.60 12.69 -16.13
CA ASN A 692 -20.80 12.01 -16.59
C ASN A 692 -22.08 12.72 -16.13
N LEU A 693 -22.07 13.31 -14.93
CA LEU A 693 -23.16 14.15 -14.44
C LEU A 693 -23.28 15.43 -15.28
N GLN A 694 -22.18 16.10 -15.61
CA GLN A 694 -22.18 17.30 -16.48
C GLN A 694 -22.72 16.98 -17.89
N ALA A 695 -22.33 15.85 -18.46
CA ALA A 695 -22.73 15.47 -19.80
C ALA A 695 -24.21 15.04 -19.88
N SER A 696 -24.71 14.34 -18.85
CA SER A 696 -26.06 13.78 -18.86
C SER A 696 -27.12 14.72 -18.28
N LYS A 697 -26.73 15.59 -17.34
CA LYS A 697 -27.65 16.44 -16.57
C LYS A 697 -28.81 15.69 -15.90
N VAL A 698 -28.64 14.39 -15.63
CA VAL A 698 -29.68 13.52 -15.07
C VAL A 698 -30.22 14.00 -13.71
N TYR A 699 -29.42 14.79 -12.97
CA TYR A 699 -29.82 15.37 -11.70
C TYR A 699 -30.82 16.53 -11.83
N GLU A 700 -30.93 17.17 -13.00
CA GLU A 700 -31.88 18.28 -13.22
C GLU A 700 -33.34 17.78 -13.26
N THR A 701 -33.55 16.49 -13.52
CA THR A 701 -34.88 15.89 -13.70
C THR A 701 -35.47 15.24 -12.44
N VAL A 702 -34.74 15.26 -11.32
CA VAL A 702 -35.13 14.60 -10.06
C VAL A 702 -35.21 15.59 -8.91
N SER A 703 -36.04 15.28 -7.91
CA SER A 703 -36.13 16.08 -6.68
C SER A 703 -34.87 15.93 -5.79
N GLU A 704 -34.67 16.86 -4.84
CA GLU A 704 -33.49 16.90 -3.95
C GLU A 704 -33.17 15.56 -3.26
N THR A 705 -34.21 14.82 -2.88
CA THR A 705 -34.11 13.55 -2.13
C THR A 705 -34.27 12.31 -2.99
N GLU A 706 -34.66 12.47 -4.26
CA GLU A 706 -34.88 11.36 -5.17
C GLU A 706 -33.54 10.85 -5.71
N THR A 707 -33.38 9.53 -5.69
CA THR A 707 -32.17 8.86 -6.14
C THR A 707 -32.19 8.68 -7.65
N PHE A 708 -31.05 8.91 -8.30
CA PHE A 708 -30.83 8.63 -9.71
C PHE A 708 -29.50 7.89 -9.90
N VAL A 709 -29.38 7.14 -11.00
CA VAL A 709 -28.16 6.42 -11.33
C VAL A 709 -27.21 7.34 -12.10
N VAL A 710 -25.95 7.42 -11.69
CA VAL A 710 -24.91 8.14 -12.45
C VAL A 710 -24.61 7.35 -13.74
N PRO A 711 -24.90 7.90 -14.92
CA PRO A 711 -24.70 7.18 -16.17
C PRO A 711 -23.22 7.00 -16.49
N GLY A 712 -22.88 5.98 -17.29
CA GLY A 712 -21.54 5.82 -17.87
C GLY A 712 -20.43 5.43 -16.89
N LEU A 713 -20.76 5.05 -15.66
CA LEU A 713 -19.81 4.45 -14.71
C LEU A 713 -19.74 2.93 -14.90
N PRO A 714 -18.61 2.29 -14.59
CA PRO A 714 -18.47 0.83 -14.59
C PRO A 714 -19.42 0.16 -13.58
N HIS A 715 -19.63 0.83 -12.44
CA HIS A 715 -20.50 0.37 -11.38
C HIS A 715 -21.80 1.18 -11.32
N ARG A 716 -22.87 0.53 -10.87
CA ARG A 716 -24.16 1.19 -10.61
C ARG A 716 -24.06 2.02 -9.34
N ILE A 717 -23.86 3.33 -9.49
CA ILE A 717 -23.82 4.29 -8.40
C ILE A 717 -25.12 5.10 -8.40
N GLU A 718 -25.82 5.08 -7.28
CA GLU A 718 -27.00 5.93 -7.06
C GLU A 718 -26.63 7.10 -6.18
N LEU A 719 -27.03 8.30 -6.58
CA LEU A 719 -26.89 9.53 -5.81
C LEU A 719 -28.24 10.23 -5.73
N THR A 720 -28.46 11.03 -4.69
CA THR A 720 -29.52 12.05 -4.67
C THR A 720 -28.96 13.38 -5.15
N ARG A 721 -29.82 14.29 -5.59
CA ARG A 721 -29.38 15.65 -5.98
C ARG A 721 -28.69 16.38 -4.80
N ALA A 722 -29.15 16.18 -3.57
CA ALA A 722 -28.50 16.71 -2.38
C ALA A 722 -27.07 16.16 -2.14
N GLN A 723 -26.74 14.95 -2.62
CA GLN A 723 -25.40 14.35 -2.48
C GLN A 723 -24.38 14.86 -3.50
N ILE A 724 -24.82 15.65 -4.48
CA ILE A 724 -23.96 16.26 -5.51
C ILE A 724 -23.29 17.55 -4.97
N PHE A 725 -23.67 18.01 -3.77
CA PHE A 725 -23.19 19.24 -3.16
C PHE A 725 -21.66 19.28 -3.06
N GLY A 726 -21.05 20.28 -3.71
CA GLY A 726 -19.59 20.46 -3.81
C GLY A 726 -19.03 20.24 -5.21
N VAL A 727 -19.69 19.45 -6.07
CA VAL A 727 -19.32 19.30 -7.49
C VAL A 727 -20.11 20.28 -8.38
N PHE A 728 -21.31 20.62 -7.95
CA PHE A 728 -22.23 21.54 -8.62
C PHE A 728 -22.97 22.36 -7.56
N SER A 729 -22.30 23.31 -6.91
CA SER A 729 -23.02 24.27 -6.06
C SER A 729 -23.97 25.09 -6.95
N GLU A 730 -25.27 24.96 -6.70
CA GLU A 730 -26.38 25.66 -7.36
C GLU A 730 -26.50 27.15 -7.01
N ASP A 731 -25.40 27.80 -6.64
CA ASP A 731 -25.36 29.23 -6.84
C ASP A 731 -25.21 29.43 -8.34
N SER A 732 -26.34 29.81 -8.96
CA SER A 732 -26.48 30.29 -10.33
C SER A 732 -25.65 31.58 -10.51
N ASN A 733 -24.36 31.49 -10.26
CA ASN A 733 -23.39 32.55 -10.40
C ASN A 733 -22.74 32.34 -11.76
N PRO A 734 -23.08 33.16 -12.77
CA PRO A 734 -22.53 33.04 -14.12
C PRO A 734 -20.99 33.05 -14.14
N HIS A 735 -20.39 33.68 -13.13
CA HIS A 735 -18.95 33.71 -12.95
C HIS A 735 -18.35 32.33 -12.63
N LEU A 736 -19.07 31.46 -11.92
CA LEU A 736 -18.57 30.12 -11.57
C LEU A 736 -18.64 29.16 -12.76
N GLU A 737 -19.66 29.29 -13.60
CA GLU A 737 -19.76 28.54 -14.86
C GLU A 737 -18.67 28.95 -15.86
N ASP A 738 -18.42 30.26 -16.02
CA ASP A 738 -17.29 30.77 -16.83
C ASP A 738 -15.92 30.24 -16.32
N ILE A 739 -15.74 30.15 -15.00
CA ILE A 739 -14.52 29.54 -14.41
C ILE A 739 -14.44 28.04 -14.77
N LYS A 740 -15.52 27.28 -14.63
CA LYS A 740 -15.54 25.84 -14.96
C LYS A 740 -15.21 25.59 -16.44
N GLU A 741 -15.79 26.38 -17.35
CA GLU A 741 -15.49 26.31 -18.77
C GLU A 741 -14.01 26.61 -19.05
N LYS A 742 -13.46 27.65 -18.42
CA LYS A 742 -12.02 27.99 -18.52
C LYS A 742 -11.12 26.89 -17.99
N ILE A 743 -11.48 26.25 -16.88
CA ILE A 743 -10.74 25.09 -16.35
C ILE A 743 -10.76 23.97 -17.40
N GLN A 744 -11.92 23.63 -17.93
CA GLN A 744 -12.03 22.55 -18.92
C GLN A 744 -11.20 22.83 -20.17
N GLU A 745 -11.18 24.07 -20.66
CA GLU A 745 -10.39 24.46 -21.83
C GLU A 745 -8.89 24.39 -21.54
N ALA A 746 -8.44 24.96 -20.41
CA ALA A 746 -7.07 24.88 -19.96
C ALA A 746 -6.59 23.41 -19.83
N GLU A 747 -7.47 22.53 -19.36
CA GLU A 747 -7.19 21.11 -19.19
C GLU A 747 -7.04 20.35 -20.51
N LYS A 748 -7.71 20.77 -21.60
CA LYS A 748 -7.49 20.17 -22.94
C LYS A 748 -6.09 20.43 -23.48
N GLU A 749 -5.49 21.56 -23.12
CA GLU A 749 -4.14 21.95 -23.56
C GLU A 749 -3.02 21.24 -22.80
N ALA A 750 -3.31 20.64 -21.64
CA ALA A 750 -2.29 19.97 -20.84
C ALA A 750 -1.87 18.61 -21.42
N TYR A 751 -0.57 18.34 -21.37
CA TYR A 751 0.06 17.12 -21.89
C TYR A 751 -0.48 15.83 -21.26
N GLY A 752 -0.87 15.93 -19.98
CA GLY A 752 -1.55 14.89 -19.23
C GLY A 752 -1.94 15.40 -17.85
N VAL A 753 -2.44 14.50 -17.01
CA VAL A 753 -2.86 14.76 -15.65
C VAL A 753 -2.21 13.77 -14.69
N VAL A 754 -1.71 14.29 -13.59
CA VAL A 754 -1.21 13.53 -12.45
C VAL A 754 -2.28 13.57 -11.37
N VAL A 755 -2.63 12.40 -10.85
CA VAL A 755 -3.71 12.22 -9.88
C VAL A 755 -3.14 11.67 -8.59
N ASN A 756 -3.48 12.27 -7.45
CA ASN A 756 -3.14 11.75 -6.13
C ASN A 756 -4.05 10.55 -5.74
N SER A 757 -3.95 9.49 -6.52
CA SER A 757 -4.60 8.20 -6.33
C SER A 757 -3.69 7.10 -6.90
N PHE A 758 -4.00 5.83 -6.69
CA PHE A 758 -3.28 4.69 -7.24
C PHE A 758 -4.21 3.81 -8.07
N GLU A 759 -3.69 3.25 -9.17
CA GLU A 759 -4.53 2.55 -10.15
C GLU A 759 -5.20 1.32 -9.55
N GLU A 760 -4.55 0.65 -8.59
CA GLU A 760 -5.05 -0.54 -7.91
C GLU A 760 -6.32 -0.25 -7.08
N LEU A 761 -6.52 1.00 -6.64
CA LEU A 761 -7.72 1.39 -5.88
C LEU A 761 -8.95 1.56 -6.78
N GLU A 762 -8.77 2.07 -8.00
CA GLU A 762 -9.86 2.56 -8.84
C GLU A 762 -9.67 2.30 -10.34
N ALA A 763 -9.06 1.16 -10.70
CA ALA A 763 -8.63 0.81 -12.06
C ALA A 763 -9.68 1.06 -13.15
N GLU A 764 -10.92 0.62 -12.95
CA GLU A 764 -12.00 0.80 -13.92
C GLU A 764 -12.38 2.28 -14.11
N TYR A 765 -12.26 3.09 -13.05
CA TYR A 765 -12.50 4.53 -13.11
C TYR A 765 -11.33 5.28 -13.72
N VAL A 766 -10.08 4.83 -13.49
CA VAL A 766 -8.89 5.36 -14.20
C VAL A 766 -9.04 5.11 -15.69
N GLU A 767 -9.44 3.91 -16.10
CA GLU A 767 -9.64 3.57 -17.51
C GLU A 767 -10.80 4.38 -18.12
N GLY A 768 -11.93 4.49 -17.41
CA GLY A 768 -13.06 5.33 -17.82
C GLY A 768 -12.65 6.81 -17.97
N TYR A 769 -11.87 7.34 -17.03
CA TYR A 769 -11.39 8.72 -17.07
C TYR A 769 -10.39 8.96 -18.22
N LYS A 770 -9.46 8.02 -18.47
CA LYS A 770 -8.57 8.03 -19.64
C LYS A 770 -9.39 8.03 -20.95
N LYS A 771 -10.45 7.22 -21.04
CA LYS A 771 -11.35 7.14 -22.21
C LYS A 771 -12.10 8.44 -22.47
N VAL A 772 -12.70 9.03 -21.43
CA VAL A 772 -13.49 10.27 -21.55
C VAL A 772 -12.60 11.48 -21.86
N THR A 773 -11.47 11.61 -21.16
CA THR A 773 -10.57 12.77 -21.33
C THR A 773 -9.68 12.65 -22.57
N LYS A 774 -9.41 11.43 -23.05
CA LYS A 774 -8.40 11.12 -24.08
C LYS A 774 -7.00 11.66 -23.73
N ARG A 775 -6.72 11.82 -22.44
CA ARG A 775 -5.45 12.34 -21.92
C ARG A 775 -4.64 11.23 -21.26
N LYS A 776 -3.34 11.48 -21.10
CA LYS A 776 -2.48 10.66 -20.26
C LYS A 776 -2.85 10.93 -18.80
N VAL A 777 -3.16 9.88 -18.05
CA VAL A 777 -3.49 9.95 -16.63
C VAL A 777 -2.44 9.12 -15.90
N TRP A 778 -1.74 9.73 -14.94
CA TRP A 778 -0.76 9.07 -14.07
C TRP A 778 -1.22 9.14 -12.63
N CYS A 779 -1.56 7.99 -12.07
CA CYS A 779 -1.86 7.82 -10.65
C CYS A 779 -0.53 7.66 -9.89
N ILE A 780 -0.22 8.58 -8.98
CA ILE A 780 1.04 8.59 -8.22
C ILE A 780 0.82 8.62 -6.70
N GLY A 781 -0.45 8.51 -6.29
CA GLY A 781 -0.87 8.58 -4.91
C GLY A 781 -0.77 7.24 -4.17
N PRO A 782 -1.04 7.25 -2.85
CA PRO A 782 -1.17 8.43 -2.03
C PRO A 782 0.22 9.04 -1.78
N VAL A 783 0.46 10.25 -2.29
CA VAL A 783 1.81 10.89 -2.29
C VAL A 783 2.30 11.19 -0.86
N SER A 784 1.39 11.19 0.12
CA SER A 784 1.69 11.32 1.54
C SER A 784 2.67 10.26 2.06
N LEU A 785 2.73 9.09 1.43
CA LEU A 785 3.59 7.98 1.85
C LEU A 785 5.08 8.25 1.65
N CYS A 786 5.47 9.34 0.98
CA CYS A 786 6.88 9.75 0.95
C CYS A 786 7.40 10.20 2.32
N ASN A 787 6.52 10.51 3.28
CA ASN A 787 6.85 10.92 4.64
C ASN A 787 6.95 9.68 5.54
N MET A 788 8.15 9.09 5.63
CA MET A 788 8.35 7.80 6.29
C MET A 788 8.60 7.92 7.80
N ASP A 789 9.15 9.03 8.27
CA ASP A 789 9.43 9.24 9.69
C ASP A 789 8.31 10.03 10.39
N ASN A 790 8.13 9.82 11.70
CA ASN A 790 7.06 10.46 12.47
C ASN A 790 7.25 11.99 12.58
N LEU A 791 8.47 12.49 12.39
CA LEU A 791 8.77 13.92 12.44
C LEU A 791 8.30 14.63 11.16
N GLU A 792 8.46 14.01 10.00
CA GLU A 792 8.00 14.45 8.68
C GLU A 792 6.48 14.40 8.62
N LYS A 793 5.86 13.32 9.12
CA LYS A 793 4.40 13.23 9.25
C LYS A 793 3.85 14.35 10.14
N ALA A 794 4.48 14.62 11.29
CA ALA A 794 4.07 15.67 12.22
C ALA A 794 4.32 17.10 11.70
N GLN A 795 5.27 17.29 10.79
CA GLN A 795 5.61 18.58 10.19
C GLN A 795 4.88 18.84 8.87
N ARG A 796 3.98 17.94 8.46
CA ARG A 796 3.25 18.01 7.20
C ARG A 796 2.07 18.98 7.29
N GLY A 797 2.21 20.17 6.71
CA GLY A 797 1.17 21.20 6.70
C GLY A 797 1.27 22.16 7.89
N ASN A 798 0.15 22.64 8.41
CA ASN A 798 0.18 23.59 9.53
C ASN A 798 0.67 22.92 10.81
N LYS A 799 1.62 23.58 11.49
CA LYS A 799 1.85 23.37 12.92
C LYS A 799 0.64 23.95 13.65
N TYR A 800 -0.33 23.11 13.97
CA TYR A 800 -1.38 23.47 14.91
C TYR A 800 -0.87 23.28 16.34
#